data_AF-A0A9L0SL06-F1
#
_entry.id   AF-A0A9L0SL06-F1
#
_cell.length_a   1.000
_cell.length_b   1.000
_cell.length_c   1.000
_cell.angle_alpha   90.00
_cell.angle_beta   90.00
_cell.angle_gamma   90.00
#
_symmetry.space_group_name_H-M   'P 1'
#
loop_
_entity.id
_entity.type
_entity.pdbx_description
1 polymer ?
#
loop_
_entity_poly.entity_id
_entity_poly.type
_entity_poly.pdbx_seq_one_letter_code
_entity_poly.pdbx_strand_id
1 'polypeptide(L)'
;MGPRSRERRAGAVQNTNDSSALSKSSLAARGYVHDTFAALLVPGTARRAPLIHRGYYVRARAVRHCVRAFLERTCAAPGAPRGQVVSLGAGSDSLYFRLKSAGRLAGAAVWEVDFPDVARRKAERIRDMPKLRALTGPFQSGDPASPLCFESPDYRILGLDLRQLPQLDRALAAAGLDAASPTLLLAEAVLTYLEPDDAAALITWAARRFPNALFVVYEQMRPHDAFGQFMLQHFRQLNSPLHGLDRFPDLEAQRHRFLQAGWTACSAMDMNGFYRCLVPAEERGRMESLEPFDEFEEWHLKCAHYFILAASRGDALSQTLVFPSSDAFPRVDPAAPSGVFPAMVVTSDSQGPNLKRYGHTSVLLSSGIILSAGGFGEQEGRHCRISKFHLLSRYCDTEWKGNQICGWGTGAQWDGRLYHTMTRLSDTQVLVLGGRLSPVTPALGILQLHFCKNENNSTENLSVTVTKAGPEEDSTLSRWRHSTIEVSYENQKYLFVYGGLGASEEPLSSVLFLKPISCGFLWESIVIQPPITPRYSHTAHVLNGKLLLVGGVWIHSSSIPGVTVIDLTTGLSSEYQIDTVCVPWPLMLHNHTSVLLPEEQQLLLLGGGGNCFSFGTYFNPHTVTLDLSSLSARRLFSYSTLKLLESRNSISCIIILCISIWHSINPGTEQGSLIAYDFMPH
;
A
#
# COMPACT_ATOMS: atom_id res chain seq x y z
N MET A 1 -6.02 12.07 19.42
CA MET A 1 -5.08 12.50 20.48
C MET A 1 -4.66 13.93 20.16
N GLY A 2 -4.76 14.86 21.12
CA GLY A 2 -4.53 16.29 20.89
C GLY A 2 -3.05 16.69 20.81
N PRO A 3 -2.73 17.92 20.38
CA PRO A 3 -1.37 18.34 20.01
C PRO A 3 -0.39 18.48 21.18
N ARG A 4 -0.87 18.56 22.43
CA ARG A 4 -0.06 18.89 23.62
C ARG A 4 0.69 17.71 24.25
N SER A 5 0.61 16.49 23.71
CA SER A 5 1.36 15.33 24.23
C SER A 5 2.58 14.93 23.39
N ARG A 6 2.90 15.68 22.32
CA ARG A 6 4.00 15.35 21.39
C ARG A 6 5.39 15.81 21.88
N GLU A 7 5.48 16.76 22.79
CA GLU A 7 6.75 17.45 23.12
C GLU A 7 7.57 16.84 24.28
N ARG A 8 7.30 15.61 24.74
CA ARG A 8 7.98 15.10 25.96
C ARG A 8 8.54 13.68 25.94
N ARG A 9 8.91 13.16 24.77
CA ARG A 9 9.80 11.98 24.65
C ARG A 9 10.74 12.14 23.45
N ALA A 10 11.99 12.52 23.70
CA ALA A 10 13.04 12.36 22.69
C ALA A 10 13.11 10.87 22.31
N GLY A 11 12.83 10.56 21.05
CA GLY A 11 12.62 9.20 20.54
C GLY A 11 13.93 8.43 20.34
N ALA A 12 14.38 7.67 21.33
CA ALA A 12 15.41 6.65 21.10
C ALA A 12 14.76 5.39 20.48
N VAL A 13 15.50 4.59 19.71
CA VAL A 13 15.00 3.34 19.07
C VAL A 13 14.28 2.42 20.07
N GLN A 14 14.70 2.41 21.33
CA GLN A 14 14.06 1.68 22.43
C GLN A 14 12.58 2.04 22.65
N ASN A 15 12.15 3.24 22.27
CA ASN A 15 10.75 3.67 22.38
C ASN A 15 9.83 2.99 21.35
N THR A 16 10.39 2.44 20.26
CA THR A 16 9.63 1.66 19.29
C THR A 16 9.04 0.38 19.92
N ASN A 17 9.72 -0.16 20.94
CA ASN A 17 9.22 -1.28 21.75
C ASN A 17 7.85 -0.98 22.36
N ASP A 18 7.73 0.13 23.08
CA ASP A 18 6.50 0.47 23.82
C ASP A 18 5.31 0.63 22.86
N SER A 19 5.52 1.28 21.71
CA SER A 19 4.48 1.45 20.69
C SER A 19 4.03 0.11 20.09
N SER A 20 5.00 -0.77 19.78
CA SER A 20 4.76 -2.11 19.25
C SER A 20 4.04 -3.00 20.25
N ALA A 21 4.50 -3.01 21.50
CA ALA A 21 3.94 -3.83 22.56
C ALA A 21 2.51 -3.41 22.93
N LEU A 22 2.22 -2.10 22.97
CA LEU A 22 0.85 -1.60 23.12
C LEU A 22 -0.07 -2.05 21.96
N SER A 23 0.46 -2.10 20.74
CA SER A 23 -0.31 -2.55 19.57
C SER A 23 -0.58 -4.06 19.62
N LYS A 24 0.40 -4.89 20.03
CA LYS A 24 0.22 -6.32 20.31
C LYS A 24 -0.79 -6.57 21.45
N SER A 25 -0.75 -5.77 22.52
CA SER A 25 -1.72 -5.86 23.62
C SER A 25 -3.14 -5.46 23.18
N SER A 26 -3.28 -4.40 22.39
CA SER A 26 -4.58 -3.96 21.86
C SER A 26 -5.20 -5.00 20.93
N LEU A 27 -4.37 -5.58 20.05
CA LEU A 27 -4.73 -6.69 19.17
C LEU A 27 -5.31 -7.87 19.96
N ALA A 28 -4.61 -8.32 21.00
CA ALA A 28 -5.02 -9.43 21.85
C ALA A 28 -6.34 -9.13 22.59
N ALA A 29 -6.47 -7.93 23.16
CA ALA A 29 -7.70 -7.49 23.83
C ALA A 29 -8.92 -7.42 22.91
N ARG A 30 -8.71 -7.32 21.59
CA ARG A 30 -9.77 -7.34 20.57
C ARG A 30 -10.06 -8.72 20.00
N GLY A 31 -9.40 -9.78 20.48
CA GLY A 31 -9.69 -11.16 20.07
C GLY A 31 -9.07 -11.58 18.73
N TYR A 32 -8.18 -10.76 18.15
CA TYR A 32 -7.47 -11.13 16.93
C TYR A 32 -6.50 -12.30 17.18
N VAL A 33 -5.85 -12.31 18.34
CA VAL A 33 -4.96 -13.38 18.79
C VAL A 33 -5.29 -13.77 20.23
N HIS A 34 -5.12 -15.06 20.54
CA HIS A 34 -5.14 -15.52 21.92
C HIS A 34 -3.77 -15.29 22.56
N ASP A 35 -3.64 -14.19 23.30
CA ASP A 35 -2.43 -13.83 24.05
C ASP A 35 -2.82 -13.17 25.39
N THR A 36 -2.79 -13.97 26.45
CA THR A 36 -3.11 -13.54 27.81
C THR A 36 -1.94 -12.87 28.53
N PHE A 37 -0.77 -12.74 27.86
CA PHE A 37 0.48 -12.30 28.47
C PHE A 37 0.91 -10.92 27.98
N ALA A 38 0.58 -10.52 26.75
CA ALA A 38 0.96 -9.22 26.19
C ALA A 38 0.60 -8.05 27.11
N ALA A 39 -0.62 -8.02 27.67
CA ALA A 39 -1.06 -6.98 28.60
C ALA A 39 -0.27 -6.97 29.92
N LEU A 40 0.31 -8.10 30.32
CA LEU A 40 1.11 -8.22 31.54
C LEU A 40 2.54 -7.67 31.35
N LEU A 41 3.02 -7.55 30.11
CA LEU A 41 4.38 -7.13 29.77
C LEU A 41 4.50 -5.65 29.37
N VAL A 42 3.37 -4.93 29.31
CA VAL A 42 3.32 -3.52 28.90
C VAL A 42 2.93 -2.59 30.05
N PRO A 43 3.41 -1.34 30.08
CA PRO A 43 3.16 -0.41 31.17
C PRO A 43 1.72 0.14 31.21
N GLY A 44 0.88 -0.12 30.20
CA GLY A 44 -0.50 0.38 30.17
C GLY A 44 -1.32 -0.21 29.04
N THR A 45 -2.53 0.32 28.85
CA THR A 45 -3.46 -0.09 27.79
C THR A 45 -3.71 1.07 26.84
N ALA A 46 -3.74 0.79 25.54
CA ALA A 46 -4.08 1.78 24.54
C ALA A 46 -4.75 1.10 23.34
N ARG A 47 -6.02 1.45 23.07
CA ARG A 47 -6.72 0.92 21.90
C ARG A 47 -6.08 1.45 20.62
N ARG A 48 -5.92 0.59 19.61
CA ARG A 48 -5.50 0.94 18.25
C ARG A 48 -6.69 0.86 17.28
N ALA A 49 -6.52 1.46 16.10
CA ALA A 49 -7.50 1.38 15.03
C ALA A 49 -7.55 -0.04 14.42
N PRO A 50 -8.69 -0.47 13.84
CA PRO A 50 -8.82 -1.76 13.16
C PRO A 50 -7.72 -2.04 12.13
N LEU A 51 -7.29 -1.02 11.37
CA LEU A 51 -6.16 -1.11 10.44
C LEU A 51 -4.87 -1.61 11.12
N ILE A 52 -4.54 -1.07 12.30
CA ILE A 52 -3.38 -1.52 13.08
C ILE A 52 -3.57 -2.94 13.57
N HIS A 53 -4.78 -3.31 13.99
CA HIS A 53 -5.06 -4.68 14.42
C HIS A 53 -4.88 -5.68 13.27
N ARG A 54 -5.48 -5.47 12.10
CA ARG A 54 -5.23 -6.32 10.90
C ARG A 54 -3.73 -6.38 10.58
N GLY A 55 -3.07 -5.22 10.65
CA GLY A 55 -1.63 -5.00 10.61
C GLY A 55 -0.78 -5.96 11.45
N TYR A 56 -1.01 -5.93 12.76
CA TYR A 56 -0.29 -6.72 13.74
C TYR A 56 -0.76 -8.18 13.80
N TYR A 57 -1.99 -8.46 13.37
CA TYR A 57 -2.50 -9.82 13.22
C TYR A 57 -1.66 -10.62 12.22
N VAL A 58 -1.48 -10.12 10.99
CA VAL A 58 -0.70 -10.83 9.97
C VAL A 58 0.77 -10.95 10.37
N ARG A 59 1.33 -9.92 11.02
CA ARG A 59 2.67 -9.95 11.63
C ARG A 59 2.80 -11.10 12.63
N ALA A 60 1.88 -11.18 13.60
CA ALA A 60 1.89 -12.22 14.62
C ALA A 60 1.70 -13.62 14.04
N ARG A 61 0.87 -13.76 13.00
CA ARG A 61 0.66 -15.03 12.29
C ARG A 61 1.91 -15.46 11.51
N ALA A 62 2.56 -14.55 10.81
CA ALA A 62 3.79 -14.82 10.03
C ALA A 62 4.94 -15.31 10.90
N VAL A 63 5.22 -14.60 12.00
CA VAL A 63 6.25 -15.00 12.96
C VAL A 63 5.89 -16.34 13.60
N ARG A 64 4.64 -16.52 14.03
CA ARG A 64 4.17 -17.78 14.64
C ARG A 64 4.30 -18.96 13.68
N HIS A 65 3.99 -18.77 12.40
CA HIS A 65 4.13 -19.81 11.38
C HIS A 65 5.57 -20.31 11.30
N CYS A 66 6.55 -19.41 11.24
CA CYS A 66 7.97 -19.76 11.17
C CYS A 66 8.47 -20.43 12.46
N VAL A 67 8.10 -19.88 13.63
CA VAL A 67 8.48 -20.48 14.94
C VAL A 67 7.90 -21.88 15.08
N ARG A 68 6.63 -22.07 14.71
CA ARG A 68 5.99 -23.39 14.74
C ARG A 68 6.70 -24.38 13.81
N ALA A 69 6.96 -23.98 12.57
CA ALA A 69 7.65 -24.82 11.59
C ALA A 69 9.04 -25.25 12.09
N PHE A 70 9.76 -24.39 12.80
CA PHE A 70 11.03 -24.73 13.42
C PHE A 70 10.87 -25.73 14.58
N LEU A 71 9.96 -25.48 15.52
CA LEU A 71 9.76 -26.33 16.70
C LEU A 71 9.24 -27.72 16.32
N GLU A 72 8.33 -27.81 15.35
CA GLU A 72 7.80 -29.09 14.86
C GLU A 72 8.87 -29.97 14.21
N ARG A 73 9.95 -29.39 13.68
CA ARG A 73 11.05 -30.16 13.06
C ARG A 73 12.13 -30.55 14.06
N THR A 74 12.47 -29.63 14.96
CA THR A 74 13.62 -29.80 15.86
C THR A 74 13.26 -30.54 17.14
N CYS A 75 11.98 -30.51 17.56
CA CYS A 75 11.50 -31.13 18.79
C CYS A 75 10.72 -32.43 18.55
N ALA A 76 10.70 -32.99 17.33
CA ALA A 76 9.87 -34.15 16.98
C ALA A 76 10.49 -35.51 17.33
N ALA A 77 11.82 -35.63 17.41
CA ALA A 77 12.50 -36.91 17.59
C ALA A 77 12.98 -37.11 19.05
N PRO A 78 12.68 -38.26 19.69
CA PRO A 78 13.25 -38.61 20.99
C PRO A 78 14.78 -38.66 20.93
N GLY A 79 15.45 -37.96 21.86
CA GLY A 79 16.93 -37.91 21.93
C GLY A 79 17.59 -36.87 21.01
N ALA A 80 16.81 -36.10 20.24
CA ALA A 80 17.37 -34.97 19.48
C ALA A 80 17.90 -33.87 20.40
N PRO A 81 18.92 -33.09 19.95
CA PRO A 81 19.37 -31.91 20.68
C PRO A 81 18.22 -30.94 20.91
N ARG A 82 18.24 -30.26 22.07
CA ARG A 82 17.23 -29.29 22.45
C ARG A 82 17.18 -28.15 21.43
N GLY A 83 16.01 -27.83 20.90
CA GLY A 83 15.82 -26.67 20.03
C GLY A 83 16.07 -25.35 20.76
N GLN A 84 16.69 -24.38 20.10
CA GLN A 84 16.98 -23.08 20.68
C GLN A 84 16.27 -21.98 19.91
N VAL A 85 15.59 -21.06 20.61
CA VAL A 85 15.00 -19.86 20.01
C VAL A 85 15.72 -18.64 20.57
N VAL A 86 16.38 -17.87 19.71
CA VAL A 86 17.07 -16.63 20.04
C VAL A 86 16.28 -15.46 19.44
N SER A 87 15.58 -14.71 20.28
CA SER A 87 14.86 -13.50 19.88
C SER A 87 15.77 -12.29 20.01
N LEU A 88 16.20 -11.73 18.90
CA LEU A 88 17.06 -10.56 18.80
C LEU A 88 16.19 -9.30 18.76
N GLY A 89 16.44 -8.34 19.64
CA GLY A 89 15.57 -7.16 19.82
C GLY A 89 14.18 -7.57 20.31
N ALA A 90 14.12 -8.46 21.31
CA ALA A 90 12.89 -9.11 21.73
C ALA A 90 11.84 -8.15 22.30
N GLY A 91 12.26 -7.00 22.83
CA GLY A 91 11.39 -6.04 23.49
C GLY A 91 10.48 -6.69 24.53
N SER A 92 9.24 -6.22 24.64
CA SER A 92 8.21 -6.77 25.52
C SER A 92 7.43 -7.93 24.90
N ASP A 93 8.01 -8.70 23.96
CA ASP A 93 7.32 -9.81 23.31
C ASP A 93 6.91 -10.93 24.30
N SER A 94 5.79 -11.60 24.01
CA SER A 94 5.17 -12.63 24.85
C SER A 94 5.42 -14.07 24.39
N LEU A 95 6.24 -14.29 23.35
CA LEU A 95 6.40 -15.57 22.65
C LEU A 95 6.75 -16.70 23.61
N TYR A 96 7.73 -16.52 24.50
CA TYR A 96 8.09 -17.53 25.50
C TYR A 96 6.86 -18.00 26.30
N PHE A 97 6.11 -17.06 26.88
CA PHE A 97 4.95 -17.38 27.71
C PHE A 97 3.86 -18.10 26.92
N ARG A 98 3.60 -17.68 25.68
CA ARG A 98 2.64 -18.34 24.78
C ARG A 98 3.06 -19.76 24.44
N LEU A 99 4.35 -20.01 24.18
CA LEU A 99 4.87 -21.35 23.88
C LEU A 99 4.85 -22.24 25.13
N LYS A 100 5.26 -21.68 26.29
CA LYS A 100 5.28 -22.38 27.58
C LYS A 100 3.89 -22.83 28.00
N SER A 101 2.91 -21.92 27.96
CA SER A 101 1.51 -22.24 28.33
C SER A 101 0.86 -23.24 27.39
N ALA A 102 1.30 -23.29 26.13
CA ALA A 102 0.81 -24.25 25.13
C ALA A 102 1.55 -25.61 25.18
N GLY A 103 2.48 -25.81 26.12
CA GLY A 103 3.28 -27.04 26.23
C GLY A 103 4.24 -27.26 25.06
N ARG A 104 4.59 -26.21 24.31
CA ARG A 104 5.42 -26.30 23.09
C ARG A 104 6.93 -26.15 23.35
N LEU A 105 7.35 -26.00 24.61
CA LEU A 105 8.76 -25.88 25.02
C LEU A 105 9.36 -27.18 25.58
N ALA A 106 8.64 -28.31 25.54
CA ALA A 106 9.10 -29.58 26.12
C ALA A 106 10.43 -30.13 25.55
N GLY A 107 10.91 -29.58 24.42
CA GLY A 107 12.22 -29.86 23.84
C GLY A 107 12.97 -28.60 23.41
N ALA A 108 12.61 -27.42 23.94
CA ALA A 108 13.19 -26.14 23.50
C ALA A 108 13.52 -25.20 24.66
N ALA A 109 14.41 -24.24 24.43
CA ALA A 109 14.68 -23.10 25.32
C ALA A 109 14.67 -21.79 24.52
N VAL A 110 14.41 -20.68 25.23
CA VAL A 110 14.34 -19.34 24.65
C VAL A 110 15.38 -18.43 25.28
N TRP A 111 16.13 -17.74 24.43
CA TRP A 111 17.01 -16.64 24.77
C TRP A 111 16.46 -15.37 24.13
N GLU A 112 16.35 -14.31 24.91
CA GLU A 112 16.00 -13.00 24.41
C GLU A 112 17.17 -12.05 24.60
N VAL A 113 17.42 -11.22 23.60
CA VAL A 113 18.46 -10.19 23.63
C VAL A 113 17.82 -8.86 23.29
N ASP A 114 18.06 -7.84 24.11
CA ASP A 114 17.69 -6.46 23.83
C ASP A 114 18.67 -5.52 24.55
N PHE A 115 18.55 -4.21 24.33
CA PHE A 115 19.33 -3.23 25.08
C PHE A 115 19.18 -3.44 26.59
N PRO A 116 20.25 -3.18 27.38
CA PRO A 116 20.26 -3.43 28.82
C PRO A 116 19.01 -2.93 29.56
N ASP A 117 18.59 -1.70 29.28
CA ASP A 117 17.43 -1.12 29.99
C ASP A 117 16.09 -1.76 29.59
N VAL A 118 15.95 -2.22 28.33
CA VAL A 118 14.74 -2.91 27.86
C VAL A 118 14.66 -4.30 28.49
N ALA A 119 15.77 -5.05 28.46
CA ALA A 119 15.92 -6.37 29.05
C ALA A 119 15.63 -6.36 30.57
N ARG A 120 16.23 -5.40 31.31
CA ARG A 120 16.02 -5.24 32.75
C ARG A 120 14.57 -4.93 33.09
N ARG A 121 13.93 -3.97 32.38
CA ARG A 121 12.51 -3.64 32.61
C ARG A 121 11.59 -4.85 32.38
N LYS A 122 11.89 -5.68 31.37
CA LYS A 122 11.13 -6.92 31.14
C LYS A 122 11.33 -7.92 32.26
N ALA A 123 12.58 -8.14 32.69
CA ALA A 123 12.91 -9.02 33.81
C ALA A 123 12.20 -8.58 35.10
N GLU A 124 12.25 -7.28 35.43
CA GLU A 124 11.49 -6.67 36.53
C GLU A 124 10.00 -6.98 36.44
N ARG A 125 9.40 -6.72 35.28
CA ARG A 125 7.98 -6.97 35.06
C ARG A 125 7.58 -8.43 35.25
N ILE A 126 8.45 -9.36 34.82
CA ILE A 126 8.23 -10.79 35.03
C ILE A 126 8.26 -11.11 36.52
N ARG A 127 9.25 -10.60 37.28
CA ARG A 127 9.36 -10.81 38.73
C ARG A 127 8.15 -10.26 39.51
N ASP A 128 7.63 -9.13 39.07
CA ASP A 128 6.53 -8.46 39.78
C ASP A 128 5.17 -9.12 39.49
N MET A 129 5.05 -9.90 38.40
CA MET A 129 3.79 -10.52 37.98
C MET A 129 3.70 -12.00 38.35
N PRO A 130 2.84 -12.40 39.32
CA PRO A 130 2.72 -13.78 39.76
C PRO A 130 2.39 -14.77 38.64
N LYS A 131 1.53 -14.37 37.69
CA LYS A 131 1.15 -15.20 36.53
C LYS A 131 2.35 -15.53 35.62
N LEU A 132 3.28 -14.60 35.44
CA LEU A 132 4.46 -14.81 34.61
C LEU A 132 5.50 -15.67 35.34
N ARG A 133 5.73 -15.38 36.63
CA ARG A 133 6.61 -16.19 37.50
C ARG A 133 6.21 -17.65 37.59
N ALA A 134 4.91 -17.91 37.70
CA ALA A 134 4.40 -19.28 37.77
C ALA A 134 4.78 -20.11 36.53
N LEU A 135 4.89 -19.47 35.35
CA LEU A 135 5.28 -20.14 34.11
C LEU A 135 6.80 -20.33 33.98
N THR A 136 7.60 -19.36 34.44
CA THR A 136 9.08 -19.47 34.37
C THR A 136 9.65 -20.47 35.37
N GLY A 137 8.93 -20.74 36.48
CA GLY A 137 9.43 -21.55 37.58
C GLY A 137 10.50 -20.83 38.41
N PRO A 138 11.37 -21.57 39.12
CA PRO A 138 12.51 -20.99 39.83
C PRO A 138 13.39 -20.19 38.87
N PHE A 139 13.74 -18.97 39.28
CA PHE A 139 14.55 -18.07 38.47
C PHE A 139 15.68 -17.45 39.28
N GLN A 140 16.74 -17.06 38.59
CA GLN A 140 17.84 -16.28 39.13
C GLN A 140 17.85 -14.91 38.45
N SER A 141 18.13 -13.87 39.24
CA SER A 141 18.46 -12.55 38.69
C SER A 141 19.97 -12.47 38.58
N GLY A 142 20.51 -12.04 37.44
CA GLY A 142 21.93 -11.77 37.35
C GLY A 142 22.30 -10.48 38.09
N ASP A 143 23.60 -10.33 38.33
CA ASP A 143 24.21 -9.10 38.82
C ASP A 143 23.81 -7.91 37.92
N PRO A 144 23.45 -6.73 38.46
CA PRO A 144 23.22 -5.51 37.66
C PRO A 144 24.30 -5.19 36.62
N ALA A 145 25.56 -5.58 36.87
CA ALA A 145 26.69 -5.42 35.95
C ALA A 145 26.79 -6.56 34.91
N SER A 146 26.09 -7.68 35.11
CA SER A 146 26.06 -8.82 34.19
C SER A 146 25.13 -8.55 33.00
N PRO A 147 25.50 -9.00 31.79
CA PRO A 147 24.57 -9.06 30.67
C PRO A 147 23.34 -9.94 30.92
N LEU A 148 23.45 -10.98 31.77
CA LEU A 148 22.34 -11.89 32.05
C LEU A 148 21.36 -11.23 33.02
N CYS A 149 20.21 -10.77 32.52
CA CYS A 149 19.21 -10.05 33.33
C CYS A 149 18.24 -11.00 34.05
N PHE A 150 17.94 -12.15 33.44
CA PHE A 150 16.99 -13.13 33.96
C PHE A 150 17.36 -14.52 33.46
N GLU A 151 17.30 -15.53 34.35
CA GLU A 151 17.49 -16.93 33.99
C GLU A 151 16.49 -17.84 34.69
N SER A 152 15.90 -18.76 33.93
CA SER A 152 15.14 -19.92 34.39
C SER A 152 15.52 -21.16 33.55
N PRO A 153 15.01 -22.37 33.86
CA PRO A 153 15.43 -23.62 33.19
C PRO A 153 15.33 -23.62 31.65
N ASP A 154 14.37 -22.88 31.10
CA ASP A 154 14.09 -22.81 29.66
C ASP A 154 13.96 -21.38 29.11
N TYR A 155 14.34 -20.36 29.91
CA TYR A 155 14.20 -18.97 29.52
C TYR A 155 15.33 -18.08 30.05
N ARG A 156 15.94 -17.29 29.16
CA ARG A 156 17.01 -16.35 29.51
C ARG A 156 16.78 -15.01 28.81
N ILE A 157 17.06 -13.93 29.53
CA ILE A 157 17.00 -12.56 28.99
C ILE A 157 18.37 -11.92 29.19
N LEU A 158 18.96 -11.42 28.10
CA LEU A 158 20.26 -10.75 28.09
C LEU A 158 20.11 -9.28 27.66
N GLY A 159 20.79 -8.41 28.39
CA GLY A 159 20.90 -6.97 28.14
C GLY A 159 22.18 -6.64 27.40
N LEU A 160 22.12 -6.54 26.07
CA LEU A 160 23.27 -6.38 25.18
C LEU A 160 22.93 -5.49 23.98
N ASP A 161 23.95 -4.79 23.47
CA ASP A 161 23.87 -4.13 22.18
C ASP A 161 24.19 -5.13 21.05
N LEU A 162 23.27 -5.32 20.10
CA LEU A 162 23.43 -6.26 18.99
C LEU A 162 24.61 -5.92 18.07
N ARG A 163 25.12 -4.68 18.11
CA ARG A 163 26.31 -4.25 17.34
C ARG A 163 27.61 -4.78 17.94
N GLN A 164 27.60 -5.13 19.23
CA GLN A 164 28.79 -5.60 19.95
C GLN A 164 28.95 -7.13 19.86
N LEU A 165 29.13 -7.63 18.63
CA LEU A 165 29.12 -9.08 18.33
C LEU A 165 30.07 -9.93 19.20
N PRO A 166 31.31 -9.53 19.52
CA PRO A 166 32.18 -10.33 20.40
C PRO A 166 31.67 -10.44 21.84
N GLN A 167 30.92 -9.45 22.31
CA GLN A 167 30.27 -9.50 23.63
C GLN A 167 28.99 -10.34 23.57
N LEU A 168 28.21 -10.18 22.49
CA LEU A 168 27.02 -10.99 22.22
C LEU A 168 27.34 -12.49 22.23
N ASP A 169 28.36 -12.90 21.47
CA ASP A 169 28.76 -14.30 21.35
C ASP A 169 29.19 -14.91 22.69
N ARG A 170 30.08 -14.21 23.42
CA ARG A 170 30.55 -14.65 24.75
C ARG A 170 29.42 -14.75 25.76
N ALA A 171 28.53 -13.77 25.80
CA ALA A 171 27.43 -13.74 26.76
C ALA A 171 26.38 -14.82 26.47
N LEU A 172 26.04 -15.06 25.20
CA LEU A 172 25.14 -16.15 24.82
C LEU A 172 25.72 -17.53 25.15
N ALA A 173 27.02 -17.74 24.88
CA ALA A 173 27.70 -18.98 25.25
C ALA A 173 27.73 -19.19 26.77
N ALA A 174 28.05 -18.14 27.55
CA ALA A 174 28.03 -18.18 29.01
C ALA A 174 26.62 -18.44 29.56
N ALA A 175 25.58 -17.98 28.85
CA ALA A 175 24.18 -18.26 29.14
C ALA A 175 23.70 -19.62 28.58
N GLY A 176 24.61 -20.52 28.22
CA GLY A 176 24.31 -21.90 27.84
C GLY A 176 23.75 -22.09 26.43
N LEU A 177 23.92 -21.12 25.53
CA LEU A 177 23.53 -21.27 24.12
C LEU A 177 24.57 -22.13 23.36
N ASP A 178 24.16 -23.34 22.99
CA ASP A 178 25.02 -24.28 22.28
C ASP A 178 25.04 -24.01 20.76
N ALA A 179 26.23 -24.08 20.16
CA ALA A 179 26.42 -23.95 18.72
C ALA A 179 25.88 -25.14 17.93
N ALA A 180 26.04 -26.35 18.47
CA ALA A 180 25.72 -27.57 17.75
C ALA A 180 24.20 -27.81 17.68
N SER A 181 23.46 -27.28 18.66
CA SER A 181 22.01 -27.42 18.77
C SER A 181 21.26 -26.61 17.68
N PRO A 182 20.16 -27.16 17.12
CA PRO A 182 19.32 -26.46 16.15
C PRO A 182 18.84 -25.12 16.70
N THR A 183 19.07 -24.04 15.98
CA THR A 183 18.81 -22.68 16.49
C THR A 183 17.96 -21.84 15.53
N LEU A 184 16.84 -21.32 16.03
CA LEU A 184 16.05 -20.28 15.40
C LEU A 184 16.54 -18.92 15.89
N LEU A 185 16.97 -18.05 14.99
CA LEU A 185 17.16 -16.63 15.26
C LEU A 185 15.96 -15.85 14.73
N LEU A 186 15.36 -15.01 15.56
CA LEU A 186 14.20 -14.19 15.21
C LEU A 186 14.55 -12.71 15.35
N ALA A 187 14.39 -11.95 14.26
CA ALA A 187 14.47 -10.50 14.25
C ALA A 187 13.14 -9.92 13.73
N GLU A 188 12.30 -9.41 14.62
CA GLU A 188 10.94 -8.94 14.30
C GLU A 188 10.88 -7.40 14.36
N ALA A 189 11.18 -6.73 13.24
CA ALA A 189 11.38 -5.28 13.12
C ALA A 189 12.59 -4.78 13.92
N VAL A 190 13.79 -5.27 13.57
CA VAL A 190 15.01 -5.04 14.37
C VAL A 190 16.23 -4.67 13.52
N LEU A 191 16.58 -5.48 12.53
CA LEU A 191 17.73 -5.25 11.63
C LEU A 191 17.57 -3.93 10.87
N THR A 192 16.33 -3.53 10.56
CA THR A 192 16.02 -2.24 9.94
C THR A 192 16.42 -1.02 10.78
N TYR A 193 16.70 -1.15 12.08
CA TYR A 193 17.18 -0.04 12.92
C TYR A 193 18.70 -0.02 13.09
N LEU A 194 19.41 -1.01 12.54
CA LEU A 194 20.86 -1.07 12.55
C LEU A 194 21.40 -0.53 11.22
N GLU A 195 22.58 0.09 11.26
CA GLU A 195 23.25 0.46 10.01
C GLU A 195 23.44 -0.78 9.11
N PRO A 196 23.41 -0.63 7.76
CA PRO A 196 23.39 -1.76 6.85
C PRO A 196 24.53 -2.78 7.09
N ASP A 197 25.72 -2.27 7.43
CA ASP A 197 26.91 -3.08 7.68
C ASP A 197 26.87 -3.77 9.06
N ASP A 198 26.35 -3.11 10.09
CA ASP A 198 26.14 -3.73 11.42
C ASP A 198 25.16 -4.91 11.31
N ALA A 199 24.05 -4.71 10.61
CA ALA A 199 23.08 -5.77 10.38
C ALA A 199 23.66 -6.90 9.50
N ALA A 200 24.45 -6.58 8.47
CA ALA A 200 25.15 -7.58 7.67
C ALA A 200 26.16 -8.40 8.49
N ALA A 201 26.88 -7.74 9.41
CA ALA A 201 27.81 -8.40 10.33
C ALA A 201 27.07 -9.37 11.28
N LEU A 202 25.91 -8.98 11.81
CA LEU A 202 25.07 -9.84 12.65
C LEU A 202 24.54 -11.07 11.88
N ILE A 203 24.05 -10.89 10.65
CA ILE A 203 23.60 -12.01 9.79
C ILE A 203 24.74 -12.98 9.49
N THR A 204 25.94 -12.45 9.21
CA THR A 204 27.14 -13.24 8.92
C THR A 204 27.64 -13.97 10.17
N TRP A 205 27.63 -13.32 11.33
CA TRP A 205 27.95 -13.94 12.61
C TRP A 205 27.04 -15.13 12.87
N ALA A 206 25.72 -14.96 12.71
CA ALA A 206 24.75 -16.03 12.92
C ALA A 206 25.01 -17.23 11.99
N ALA A 207 25.27 -16.98 10.70
CA ALA A 207 25.62 -18.04 9.75
C ALA A 207 26.89 -18.80 10.16
N ARG A 208 27.92 -18.11 10.65
CA ARG A 208 29.18 -18.73 11.09
C ARG A 208 29.02 -19.51 12.41
N ARG A 209 28.22 -18.98 13.34
CA ARG A 209 28.07 -19.50 14.70
C ARG A 209 27.20 -20.75 14.78
N PHE A 210 26.22 -20.90 13.88
CA PHE A 210 25.25 -21.99 13.92
C PHE A 210 25.25 -22.79 12.61
N PRO A 211 25.74 -24.04 12.61
CA PRO A 211 25.73 -24.91 11.43
C PRO A 211 24.33 -25.38 11.05
N ASN A 212 23.40 -25.46 12.01
CA ASN A 212 22.01 -25.86 11.81
C ASN A 212 21.08 -24.76 12.34
N ALA A 213 20.66 -23.84 11.48
CA ALA A 213 19.88 -22.69 11.90
C ALA A 213 18.79 -22.27 10.93
N LEU A 214 17.80 -21.56 11.47
CA LEU A 214 16.80 -20.80 10.74
C LEU A 214 16.87 -19.34 11.21
N PHE A 215 17.06 -18.39 10.30
CA PHE A 215 16.94 -16.96 10.59
C PHE A 215 15.62 -16.45 10.02
N VAL A 216 14.78 -15.89 10.89
CA VAL A 216 13.48 -15.32 10.53
C VAL A 216 13.53 -13.81 10.70
N VAL A 217 13.14 -13.08 9.65
CA VAL A 217 13.06 -11.62 9.63
C VAL A 217 11.65 -11.19 9.27
N TYR A 218 11.04 -10.30 10.05
CA TYR A 218 9.82 -9.57 9.67
C TYR A 218 10.10 -8.08 9.66
N GLU A 219 10.16 -7.43 8.49
CA GLU A 219 10.59 -6.03 8.35
C GLU A 219 9.90 -5.31 7.19
N GLN A 220 10.17 -4.01 7.08
CA GLN A 220 9.69 -3.12 6.04
C GLN A 220 10.44 -3.35 4.71
N MET A 221 9.81 -3.00 3.60
CA MET A 221 10.42 -2.94 2.27
C MET A 221 9.75 -1.87 1.41
N ARG A 222 10.24 -1.71 0.18
CA ARG A 222 9.75 -0.81 -0.88
C ARG A 222 9.79 0.67 -0.48
N PRO A 223 10.98 1.26 -0.33
CA PRO A 223 11.11 2.62 0.14
C PRO A 223 10.70 3.68 -0.89
N HIS A 224 10.57 3.32 -2.17
CA HIS A 224 10.55 4.31 -3.26
C HIS A 224 9.14 4.79 -3.66
N ASP A 225 8.09 4.03 -3.36
CA ASP A 225 6.72 4.44 -3.69
C ASP A 225 6.12 5.44 -2.68
N ALA A 226 4.94 5.98 -2.99
CA ALA A 226 4.25 7.01 -2.20
C ALA A 226 4.08 6.62 -0.72
N PHE A 227 3.72 5.37 -0.46
CA PHE A 227 3.53 4.86 0.90
C PHE A 227 4.89 4.61 1.57
N GLY A 228 5.84 4.01 0.84
CA GLY A 228 7.18 3.71 1.29
C GLY A 228 7.93 4.92 1.85
N GLN A 229 7.97 6.03 1.11
CA GLN A 229 8.69 7.20 1.62
C GLN A 229 7.90 7.94 2.72
N PHE A 230 6.56 7.92 2.71
CA PHE A 230 5.78 8.46 3.82
C PHE A 230 6.06 7.69 5.12
N MET A 231 6.18 6.37 5.03
CA MET A 231 6.66 5.51 6.11
C MET A 231 8.08 5.90 6.56
N LEU A 232 9.03 6.07 5.64
CA LEU A 232 10.39 6.52 5.98
C LEU A 232 10.39 7.88 6.70
N GLN A 233 9.62 8.84 6.20
CA GLN A 233 9.50 10.16 6.81
C GLN A 233 8.94 10.08 8.24
N HIS A 234 7.93 9.25 8.46
CA HIS A 234 7.39 9.01 9.80
C HIS A 234 8.45 8.50 10.78
N PHE A 235 9.23 7.49 10.39
CA PHE A 235 10.28 6.93 11.24
C PHE A 235 11.43 7.92 11.49
N ARG A 236 11.77 8.76 10.50
CA ARG A 236 12.71 9.89 10.69
C ARG A 236 12.17 10.91 11.70
N GLN A 237 10.89 11.28 11.62
CA GLN A 237 10.25 12.21 12.56
C GLN A 237 10.17 11.66 13.99
N LEU A 238 10.15 10.34 14.15
CA LEU A 238 10.21 9.66 15.44
C LEU A 238 11.65 9.51 15.98
N ASN A 239 12.67 10.01 15.28
CA ASN A 239 14.09 9.78 15.58
C ASN A 239 14.46 8.29 15.64
N SER A 240 13.80 7.46 14.83
CA SER A 240 14.06 6.03 14.71
C SER A 240 14.08 5.64 13.23
N PRO A 241 15.00 6.22 12.43
CA PRO A 241 15.04 6.00 10.98
C PRO A 241 15.19 4.52 10.63
N LEU A 242 14.59 4.13 9.50
CA LEU A 242 14.76 2.80 8.93
C LEU A 242 16.00 2.81 8.04
N HIS A 243 17.02 2.05 8.43
CA HIS A 243 18.27 1.85 7.73
C HIS A 243 18.19 0.65 6.77
N GLY A 244 19.08 0.61 5.79
CA GLY A 244 19.26 -0.54 4.89
C GLY A 244 18.25 -0.67 3.75
N LEU A 245 17.13 0.06 3.77
CA LEU A 245 16.12 0.02 2.71
C LEU A 245 16.64 0.52 1.35
N ASP A 246 17.60 1.45 1.32
CA ASP A 246 18.21 1.91 0.07
C ASP A 246 19.09 0.83 -0.59
N ARG A 247 19.71 -0.05 0.21
CA ARG A 247 20.58 -1.14 -0.26
C ARG A 247 19.81 -2.45 -0.48
N PHE A 248 18.74 -2.66 0.28
CA PHE A 248 17.94 -3.88 0.28
C PHE A 248 16.43 -3.55 0.18
N PRO A 249 15.98 -2.97 -0.96
CA PRO A 249 14.65 -2.37 -1.07
C PRO A 249 13.51 -3.38 -1.22
N ASP A 250 13.77 -4.61 -1.63
CA ASP A 250 12.74 -5.59 -1.98
C ASP A 250 13.09 -7.01 -1.51
N LEU A 251 12.17 -7.95 -1.77
CA LEU A 251 12.31 -9.36 -1.39
C LEU A 251 13.56 -9.99 -2.01
N GLU A 252 13.88 -9.69 -3.26
CA GLU A 252 15.01 -10.30 -3.94
C GLU A 252 16.32 -9.78 -3.37
N ALA A 253 16.46 -8.48 -3.14
CA ALA A 253 17.63 -7.90 -2.50
C ALA A 253 17.84 -8.46 -1.07
N GLN A 254 16.76 -8.66 -0.31
CA GLN A 254 16.82 -9.30 1.02
C GLN A 254 17.23 -10.77 0.94
N ARG A 255 16.75 -11.54 -0.06
CA ARG A 255 17.18 -12.92 -0.27
C ARG A 255 18.67 -13.00 -0.59
N HIS A 256 19.14 -12.18 -1.52
CA HIS A 256 20.55 -12.10 -1.89
C HIS A 256 21.43 -11.74 -0.69
N ARG A 257 21.00 -10.80 0.14
CA ARG A 257 21.68 -10.41 1.38
C ARG A 257 21.99 -11.59 2.30
N PHE A 258 21.03 -12.49 2.50
CA PHE A 258 21.23 -13.68 3.35
C PHE A 258 22.10 -14.73 2.67
N LEU A 259 21.89 -15.00 1.39
CA LEU A 259 22.69 -15.98 0.64
C LEU A 259 24.17 -15.58 0.61
N GLN A 260 24.47 -14.29 0.36
CA GLN A 260 25.83 -13.75 0.38
C GLN A 260 26.49 -13.81 1.76
N ALA A 261 25.71 -13.74 2.84
CA ALA A 261 26.20 -13.87 4.22
C ALA A 261 26.48 -15.33 4.63
N GLY A 262 26.29 -16.31 3.73
CA GLY A 262 26.60 -17.71 3.95
C GLY A 262 25.42 -18.57 4.41
N TRP A 263 24.18 -18.13 4.19
CA TRP A 263 22.98 -18.96 4.37
C TRP A 263 22.76 -19.84 3.13
N THR A 264 22.39 -21.11 3.34
CA THR A 264 22.30 -22.12 2.26
C THR A 264 21.06 -21.93 1.39
N ALA A 265 19.93 -21.58 2.01
CA ALA A 265 18.68 -21.33 1.30
C ALA A 265 17.95 -20.14 1.93
N CYS A 266 17.17 -19.42 1.12
CA CYS A 266 16.43 -18.26 1.58
C CYS A 266 15.12 -18.10 0.80
N SER A 267 14.03 -17.97 1.56
CA SER A 267 12.67 -17.78 1.05
C SER A 267 12.04 -16.56 1.72
N ALA A 268 11.28 -15.77 0.97
CA ALA A 268 10.65 -14.56 1.47
C ALA A 268 9.30 -14.31 0.78
N MET A 269 8.38 -13.65 1.47
CA MET A 269 7.10 -13.20 0.92
C MET A 269 6.61 -11.92 1.61
N ASP A 270 5.88 -11.10 0.86
CA ASP A 270 5.16 -9.97 1.43
C ASP A 270 3.93 -10.43 2.25
N MET A 271 3.35 -9.50 3.01
CA MET A 271 2.23 -9.84 3.88
C MET A 271 0.89 -10.01 3.16
N ASN A 272 0.71 -9.50 1.94
CA ASN A 272 -0.48 -9.82 1.14
C ASN A 272 -0.42 -11.29 0.71
N GLY A 273 0.74 -11.73 0.21
CA GLY A 273 1.04 -13.12 -0.10
C GLY A 273 0.85 -14.01 1.12
N PHE A 274 1.46 -13.68 2.26
CA PHE A 274 1.30 -14.45 3.50
C PHE A 274 -0.18 -14.57 3.91
N TYR A 275 -0.90 -13.44 3.97
CA TYR A 275 -2.29 -13.42 4.43
C TYR A 275 -3.19 -14.29 3.55
N ARG A 276 -3.04 -14.20 2.23
CA ARG A 276 -3.90 -14.94 1.30
C ARG A 276 -3.55 -16.42 1.21
N CYS A 277 -2.27 -16.75 1.28
CA CYS A 277 -1.79 -18.09 0.94
C CYS A 277 -1.63 -18.99 2.16
N LEU A 278 -1.34 -18.41 3.33
CA LEU A 278 -1.00 -19.17 4.53
C LEU A 278 -2.00 -19.01 5.68
N VAL A 279 -2.91 -18.02 5.62
CA VAL A 279 -4.03 -17.92 6.57
C VAL A 279 -5.26 -18.59 5.97
N PRO A 280 -5.85 -19.63 6.59
CA PRO A 280 -7.03 -20.29 6.05
C PRO A 280 -8.23 -19.35 5.88
N ALA A 281 -9.10 -19.61 4.89
CA ALA A 281 -10.25 -18.76 4.57
C ALA A 281 -11.21 -18.56 5.76
N GLU A 282 -11.47 -19.61 6.55
CA GLU A 282 -12.28 -19.52 7.76
C GLU A 282 -11.68 -18.55 8.79
N GLU A 283 -10.36 -18.63 8.98
CA GLU A 283 -9.66 -17.76 9.93
C GLU A 283 -9.56 -16.31 9.42
N ARG A 284 -9.49 -16.10 8.11
CA ARG A 284 -9.63 -14.77 7.50
C ARG A 284 -11.02 -14.20 7.76
N GLY A 285 -12.08 -14.95 7.48
CA GLY A 285 -13.46 -14.53 7.75
C GLY A 285 -13.70 -14.21 9.22
N ARG A 286 -13.17 -15.04 10.14
CA ARG A 286 -13.22 -14.76 11.59
C ARG A 286 -12.53 -13.45 11.94
N MET A 287 -11.34 -13.20 11.40
CA MET A 287 -10.57 -11.99 11.68
C MET A 287 -11.27 -10.75 11.12
N GLU A 288 -11.76 -10.84 9.88
CA GLU A 288 -12.43 -9.76 9.16
C GLU A 288 -13.74 -9.34 9.84
N SER A 289 -14.42 -10.26 10.54
CA SER A 289 -15.66 -9.99 11.28
C SER A 289 -15.47 -9.38 12.68
N LEU A 290 -14.24 -9.25 13.20
CA LEU A 290 -14.01 -8.81 14.58
C LEU A 290 -14.34 -7.32 14.80
N GLU A 291 -14.11 -6.49 13.78
CA GLU A 291 -14.32 -5.05 13.84
C GLU A 291 -14.73 -4.53 12.46
N PRO A 292 -15.61 -3.50 12.41
CA PRO A 292 -15.87 -2.76 11.19
C PRO A 292 -14.60 -2.25 10.51
N PHE A 293 -14.50 -2.44 9.19
CA PHE A 293 -13.31 -2.10 8.44
C PHE A 293 -13.65 -1.55 7.05
N ASP A 294 -13.00 -0.44 6.66
CA ASP A 294 -13.05 0.09 5.28
C ASP A 294 -11.79 0.91 4.94
N GLU A 295 -10.63 0.48 5.45
CA GLU A 295 -9.33 1.09 5.13
C GLU A 295 -8.51 0.14 4.25
N PHE A 296 -9.15 -0.45 3.23
CA PHE A 296 -8.58 -1.53 2.41
C PHE A 296 -7.31 -1.12 1.68
N GLU A 297 -7.24 0.09 1.13
CA GLU A 297 -6.05 0.62 0.45
C GLU A 297 -4.86 0.59 1.40
N GLU A 298 -5.04 1.12 2.60
CA GLU A 298 -3.99 1.25 3.60
C GLU A 298 -3.56 -0.10 4.16
N TRP A 299 -4.50 -1.04 4.28
CA TRP A 299 -4.20 -2.41 4.68
C TRP A 299 -3.35 -3.13 3.64
N HIS A 300 -3.76 -3.09 2.38
CA HIS A 300 -3.05 -3.73 1.29
C HIS A 300 -1.69 -3.09 1.01
N LEU A 301 -1.60 -1.75 1.09
CA LEU A 301 -0.33 -1.02 1.01
C LEU A 301 0.58 -1.39 2.18
N LYS A 302 0.10 -1.38 3.42
CA LYS A 302 0.91 -1.86 4.56
C LYS A 302 1.39 -3.28 4.32
N CYS A 303 0.55 -4.17 3.81
CA CYS A 303 0.95 -5.55 3.61
C CYS A 303 1.96 -5.72 2.46
N ALA A 304 1.90 -4.87 1.44
CA ALA A 304 2.90 -4.81 0.37
C ALA A 304 4.25 -4.23 0.85
N HIS A 305 4.26 -3.45 1.94
CA HIS A 305 5.46 -2.79 2.47
C HIS A 305 6.11 -3.52 3.63
N TYR A 306 5.63 -4.71 3.98
CA TYR A 306 6.23 -5.56 4.99
C TYR A 306 6.39 -6.98 4.46
N PHE A 307 7.46 -7.65 4.87
CA PHE A 307 7.76 -9.00 4.44
C PHE A 307 8.10 -9.91 5.62
N ILE A 308 8.04 -11.22 5.37
CA ILE A 308 8.61 -12.27 6.22
C ILE A 308 9.63 -13.02 5.38
N LEU A 309 10.79 -13.26 5.95
CA LEU A 309 11.89 -14.01 5.34
C LEU A 309 12.32 -15.12 6.29
N ALA A 310 12.64 -16.27 5.71
CA ALA A 310 13.19 -17.42 6.40
C ALA A 310 14.41 -17.92 5.62
N ALA A 311 15.59 -17.73 6.20
CA ALA A 311 16.87 -18.22 5.68
C ALA A 311 17.31 -19.42 6.50
N SER A 312 17.70 -20.51 5.85
CA SER A 312 18.12 -21.75 6.51
C SER A 312 19.55 -22.12 6.17
N ARG A 313 20.19 -22.77 7.14
CA ARG A 313 21.53 -23.33 7.05
C ARG A 313 21.54 -24.73 7.65
N GLY A 314 22.24 -25.65 6.99
CA GLY A 314 22.32 -27.06 7.36
C GLY A 314 21.21 -27.90 6.70
N ASP A 315 21.56 -29.13 6.30
CA ASP A 315 20.72 -29.97 5.44
C ASP A 315 19.32 -30.25 6.01
N ALA A 316 19.22 -30.48 7.32
CA ALA A 316 17.96 -30.80 7.99
C ALA A 316 16.92 -29.66 7.92
N LEU A 317 17.37 -28.40 7.90
CA LEU A 317 16.48 -27.23 7.83
C LEU A 317 16.35 -26.68 6.41
N SER A 318 17.35 -26.89 5.55
CA SER A 318 17.36 -26.41 4.16
C SER A 318 16.45 -27.19 3.22
N GLN A 319 16.19 -28.47 3.48
CA GLN A 319 15.32 -29.29 2.63
C GLN A 319 13.83 -28.96 2.77
N THR A 320 13.43 -28.15 3.75
CA THR A 320 12.01 -27.92 4.00
C THR A 320 11.59 -26.49 3.74
N LEU A 321 10.68 -26.34 2.79
CA LEU A 321 9.99 -25.11 2.47
C LEU A 321 9.25 -24.57 3.71
N VAL A 322 9.71 -23.45 4.27
CA VAL A 322 8.96 -22.69 5.30
C VAL A 322 7.75 -22.01 4.66
N PHE A 323 7.90 -21.64 3.39
CA PHE A 323 6.88 -21.04 2.55
C PHE A 323 6.70 -21.88 1.28
N PRO A 324 5.47 -22.00 0.76
CA PRO A 324 5.20 -22.64 -0.53
C PRO A 324 6.00 -21.98 -1.68
N SER A 325 6.23 -22.73 -2.77
CA SER A 325 6.91 -22.18 -3.95
C SER A 325 6.10 -21.04 -4.57
N SER A 326 6.78 -20.09 -5.22
CA SER A 326 6.14 -18.95 -5.87
C SER A 326 5.15 -19.37 -6.97
N ASP A 327 5.36 -20.53 -7.60
CA ASP A 327 4.53 -21.08 -8.69
C ASP A 327 3.12 -21.46 -8.23
N ALA A 328 2.88 -21.59 -6.92
CA ALA A 328 1.56 -21.85 -6.37
C ALA A 328 0.63 -20.62 -6.46
N PHE A 329 1.12 -19.46 -6.92
CA PHE A 329 0.39 -18.19 -6.85
C PHE A 329 0.41 -17.46 -8.20
N PRO A 330 -0.70 -17.49 -8.97
CA PRO A 330 -0.79 -16.74 -10.21
C PRO A 330 -0.69 -15.24 -9.91
N ARG A 331 0.46 -14.65 -10.24
CA ARG A 331 0.68 -13.20 -10.23
C ARG A 331 0.47 -12.70 -11.64
N VAL A 332 -0.41 -11.72 -11.79
CA VAL A 332 -0.41 -10.87 -12.98
C VAL A 332 0.55 -9.73 -12.65
N ASP A 333 1.78 -9.88 -13.12
CA ASP A 333 2.71 -8.76 -13.10
C ASP A 333 2.24 -7.73 -14.13
N PRO A 334 2.22 -6.43 -13.77
CA PRO A 334 1.89 -5.39 -14.74
C PRO A 334 2.87 -5.47 -15.91
N ALA A 335 2.35 -5.30 -17.12
CA ALA A 335 3.19 -5.17 -18.30
C ALA A 335 4.16 -3.99 -18.12
N ALA A 336 5.35 -4.08 -18.73
CA ALA A 336 6.27 -2.96 -18.76
C ALA A 336 5.57 -1.72 -19.35
N PRO A 337 5.82 -0.51 -18.79
CA PRO A 337 5.15 0.69 -19.25
C PRO A 337 5.48 0.94 -20.73
N SER A 338 4.44 1.15 -21.52
CA SER A 338 4.51 1.48 -22.95
C SER A 338 4.85 2.96 -23.20
N GLY A 339 4.81 3.78 -22.15
CA GLY A 339 5.12 5.20 -22.19
C GLY A 339 4.88 5.89 -20.85
N VAL A 340 4.98 7.21 -20.87
CA VAL A 340 4.77 8.07 -19.70
C VAL A 340 3.73 9.16 -20.01
N PHE A 341 2.96 9.53 -19.00
CA PHE A 341 2.11 10.73 -19.02
C PHE A 341 2.70 11.79 -18.09
N PRO A 342 3.11 12.95 -18.62
CA PRO A 342 3.59 14.06 -17.81
C PRO A 342 2.52 14.54 -16.83
N ALA A 343 2.89 14.66 -15.56
CA ALA A 343 2.05 15.23 -14.53
C ALA A 343 2.53 16.61 -14.11
N MET A 344 1.62 17.58 -13.99
CA MET A 344 1.93 18.96 -13.61
C MET A 344 0.99 19.44 -12.52
N VAL A 345 1.48 20.23 -11.57
CA VAL A 345 0.60 20.94 -10.63
C VAL A 345 -0.17 22.02 -11.37
N VAL A 346 -1.48 22.11 -11.12
CA VAL A 346 -2.27 23.28 -11.54
C VAL A 346 -1.79 24.48 -10.72
N THR A 347 -1.12 25.44 -11.37
CA THR A 347 -0.63 26.64 -10.71
C THR A 347 -1.79 27.51 -10.22
N SER A 348 -1.64 28.08 -9.03
CA SER A 348 -2.56 29.10 -8.50
C SER A 348 -1.86 29.90 -7.42
N ASP A 349 -1.96 31.23 -7.47
CA ASP A 349 -1.49 32.12 -6.40
C ASP A 349 -2.22 31.84 -5.08
N SER A 350 -1.53 31.26 -4.09
CA SER A 350 -1.85 31.16 -2.63
C SER A 350 -3.25 30.68 -2.16
N GLN A 351 -4.24 30.56 -3.03
CA GLN A 351 -5.67 30.22 -2.80
C GLN A 351 -6.10 29.12 -3.78
N GLY A 352 -5.25 28.13 -4.00
CA GLY A 352 -5.48 27.09 -4.98
C GLY A 352 -6.69 26.19 -4.72
N PRO A 353 -7.11 25.40 -5.72
CA PRO A 353 -8.22 24.45 -5.65
C PRO A 353 -7.84 23.20 -4.83
N ASN A 354 -7.04 23.35 -3.77
CA ASN A 354 -6.40 22.25 -3.06
C ASN A 354 -7.45 21.44 -2.29
N LEU A 355 -7.97 20.40 -2.93
CA LEU A 355 -8.82 19.40 -2.29
C LEU A 355 -7.98 18.44 -1.46
N LYS A 356 -7.56 18.91 -0.28
CA LYS A 356 -6.90 18.07 0.75
C LYS A 356 -7.90 17.11 1.40
N ARG A 357 -8.33 16.10 0.64
CA ARG A 357 -9.26 15.05 1.06
C ARG A 357 -9.15 13.82 0.19
N TYR A 358 -9.70 12.72 0.67
CA TYR A 358 -9.88 11.48 -0.08
C TYR A 358 -11.31 10.95 0.07
N GLY A 359 -11.70 10.01 -0.79
CA GLY A 359 -13.02 9.37 -0.77
C GLY A 359 -14.19 10.32 -1.12
N HIS A 360 -13.88 11.42 -1.79
CA HIS A 360 -14.85 12.35 -2.37
C HIS A 360 -15.15 11.96 -3.81
N THR A 361 -16.09 12.66 -4.43
CA THR A 361 -16.35 12.55 -5.87
C THR A 361 -16.37 13.94 -6.49
N SER A 362 -15.96 14.03 -7.75
CA SER A 362 -15.91 15.24 -8.55
C SER A 362 -16.55 15.00 -9.92
N VAL A 363 -17.25 16.01 -10.45
CA VAL A 363 -17.95 15.94 -11.74
C VAL A 363 -17.79 17.24 -12.51
N LEU A 364 -17.58 17.15 -13.82
CA LEU A 364 -17.53 18.30 -14.73
C LEU A 364 -18.95 18.74 -15.12
N LEU A 365 -19.37 19.92 -14.64
CA LEU A 365 -20.68 20.50 -14.94
C LEU A 365 -20.71 21.22 -16.29
N SER A 366 -19.63 21.92 -16.63
CA SER A 366 -19.41 22.59 -17.91
C SER A 366 -17.89 22.74 -18.13
N SER A 367 -17.46 23.20 -19.31
CA SER A 367 -16.02 23.32 -19.67
C SER A 367 -15.17 24.12 -18.68
N GLY A 368 -15.79 24.96 -17.84
CA GLY A 368 -15.10 25.75 -16.82
C GLY A 368 -15.51 25.46 -15.38
N ILE A 369 -16.34 24.44 -15.10
CA ILE A 369 -16.89 24.23 -13.75
C ILE A 369 -16.84 22.75 -13.35
N ILE A 370 -16.12 22.46 -12.27
CA ILE A 370 -16.09 21.16 -11.61
C ILE A 370 -16.70 21.29 -10.23
N LEU A 371 -17.57 20.36 -9.88
CA LEU A 371 -18.13 20.24 -8.54
C LEU A 371 -17.54 19.05 -7.84
N SER A 372 -17.11 19.23 -6.59
CA SER A 372 -16.66 18.15 -5.72
C SER A 372 -17.46 18.10 -4.42
N ALA A 373 -17.83 16.89 -3.98
CA ALA A 373 -18.65 16.68 -2.78
C ALA A 373 -18.13 15.54 -1.90
N GLY A 374 -18.38 15.68 -0.59
CA GLY A 374 -18.09 14.67 0.43
C GLY A 374 -16.60 14.40 0.65
N GLY A 375 -16.31 13.19 1.10
CA GLY A 375 -14.96 12.75 1.45
C GLY A 375 -14.55 13.05 2.90
N PHE A 376 -13.35 12.58 3.25
CA PHE A 376 -12.67 12.89 4.51
C PHE A 376 -11.42 13.71 4.20
N GLY A 377 -11.29 14.85 4.84
CA GLY A 377 -10.27 15.85 4.52
C GLY A 377 -9.95 16.76 5.69
N GLU A 378 -9.30 17.87 5.37
CA GLU A 378 -8.94 18.90 6.33
C GLU A 378 -9.92 20.09 6.25
N GLN A 379 -10.46 20.51 7.41
CA GLN A 379 -11.22 21.73 7.57
C GLN A 379 -10.73 22.47 8.82
N GLU A 380 -10.30 23.72 8.67
CA GLU A 380 -9.80 24.56 9.78
C GLU A 380 -8.70 23.86 10.61
N GLY A 381 -7.77 23.16 9.94
CA GLY A 381 -6.67 22.44 10.57
C GLY A 381 -7.07 21.14 11.28
N ARG A 382 -8.33 20.69 11.14
CA ARG A 382 -8.83 19.43 11.72
C ARG A 382 -9.20 18.45 10.62
N HIS A 383 -8.84 17.18 10.82
CA HIS A 383 -9.26 16.11 9.93
C HIS A 383 -10.71 15.73 10.25
N CYS A 384 -11.60 15.90 9.28
CA CYS A 384 -13.02 15.63 9.45
C CYS A 384 -13.66 15.18 8.15
N ARG A 385 -14.91 14.71 8.27
CA ARG A 385 -15.79 14.52 7.13
C ARG A 385 -16.18 15.88 6.56
N ILE A 386 -16.13 16.02 5.25
CA ILE A 386 -16.45 17.28 4.60
C ILE A 386 -17.95 17.37 4.28
N SER A 387 -18.61 18.36 4.88
CA SER A 387 -20.04 18.65 4.73
C SER A 387 -20.32 19.80 3.75
N LYS A 388 -19.30 20.42 3.17
CA LYS A 388 -19.44 21.51 2.19
C LYS A 388 -19.16 21.00 0.78
N PHE A 389 -19.76 21.66 -0.20
CA PHE A 389 -19.43 21.46 -1.60
C PHE A 389 -18.26 22.36 -2.00
N HIS A 390 -17.45 21.89 -2.93
CA HIS A 390 -16.29 22.60 -3.44
C HIS A 390 -16.44 22.77 -4.94
N LEU A 391 -16.56 24.02 -5.38
CA LEU A 391 -16.64 24.39 -6.78
C LEU A 391 -15.25 24.78 -7.26
N LEU A 392 -14.79 24.18 -8.35
CA LEU A 392 -13.60 24.61 -9.06
C LEU A 392 -14.05 25.30 -10.34
N SER A 393 -13.78 26.59 -10.44
CA SER A 393 -14.06 27.41 -11.61
C SER A 393 -12.77 27.69 -12.37
N ARG A 394 -12.78 27.51 -13.69
CA ARG A 394 -11.65 27.84 -14.55
C ARG A 394 -11.48 29.35 -14.59
N TYR A 395 -10.28 29.81 -14.25
CA TYR A 395 -9.93 31.24 -14.25
C TYR A 395 -9.27 31.65 -15.57
N CYS A 396 -8.37 30.80 -16.08
CA CYS A 396 -7.78 30.91 -17.41
C CYS A 396 -7.46 29.50 -17.93
N ASP A 397 -6.83 29.39 -19.10
CA ASP A 397 -6.58 28.10 -19.76
C ASP A 397 -5.83 27.10 -18.88
N THR A 398 -4.98 27.58 -17.98
CA THR A 398 -4.10 26.77 -17.12
C THR A 398 -4.46 26.78 -15.64
N GLU A 399 -5.38 27.63 -15.19
CA GLU A 399 -5.64 27.85 -13.76
C GLU A 399 -7.10 27.60 -13.35
N TRP A 400 -7.24 26.98 -12.18
CA TRP A 400 -8.52 26.71 -11.54
C TRP A 400 -8.58 27.40 -10.18
N LYS A 401 -9.70 28.05 -9.89
CA LYS A 401 -10.00 28.69 -8.59
C LYS A 401 -11.02 27.85 -7.83
N GLY A 402 -10.73 27.56 -6.57
CA GLY A 402 -11.62 26.78 -5.70
C GLY A 402 -12.42 27.66 -4.74
N ASN A 403 -13.74 27.51 -4.73
CA ASN A 403 -14.64 28.17 -3.78
C ASN A 403 -15.46 27.13 -3.00
N GLN A 404 -15.64 27.35 -1.69
CA GLN A 404 -16.54 26.53 -0.89
C GLN A 404 -17.95 27.10 -0.96
N ILE A 405 -18.93 26.25 -1.26
CA ILE A 405 -20.34 26.63 -1.25
C ILE A 405 -21.11 25.79 -0.23
N CYS A 406 -21.98 26.45 0.52
CA CYS A 406 -22.91 25.79 1.43
C CYS A 406 -24.17 25.39 0.67
N GLY A 407 -24.80 24.29 1.08
CA GLY A 407 -26.17 24.02 0.66
C GLY A 407 -27.08 25.13 1.15
N TRP A 408 -27.96 25.65 0.28
CA TRP A 408 -28.90 26.72 0.61
C TRP A 408 -30.33 26.22 0.34
N GLY A 409 -31.24 26.46 1.29
CA GLY A 409 -32.68 26.20 1.14
C GLY A 409 -33.29 25.17 2.11
N THR A 410 -34.61 25.03 2.04
CA THR A 410 -35.49 24.12 2.83
C THR A 410 -35.39 22.63 2.45
N GLY A 411 -34.34 22.25 1.68
CA GLY A 411 -34.12 20.90 1.17
C GLY A 411 -33.49 19.94 2.19
N ALA A 412 -33.13 18.74 1.73
CA ALA A 412 -32.44 17.75 2.57
C ALA A 412 -31.03 18.22 2.95
N GLN A 413 -30.54 17.84 4.12
CA GLN A 413 -29.18 18.16 4.55
C GLN A 413 -28.17 17.24 3.83
N TRP A 414 -27.09 17.82 3.31
CA TRP A 414 -25.95 17.04 2.81
C TRP A 414 -25.26 16.29 3.95
N ASP A 415 -25.09 14.97 3.77
CA ASP A 415 -24.62 14.06 4.82
C ASP A 415 -23.10 13.82 4.85
N GLY A 416 -22.36 14.45 3.91
CA GLY A 416 -20.91 14.31 3.82
C GLY A 416 -20.44 12.89 3.54
N ARG A 417 -21.26 12.04 2.90
CA ARG A 417 -20.91 10.64 2.59
C ARG A 417 -19.56 10.50 1.86
N LEU A 418 -18.91 9.37 2.10
CA LEU A 418 -17.67 8.97 1.41
C LEU A 418 -17.97 7.91 0.36
N TYR A 419 -17.12 7.83 -0.67
CA TYR A 419 -17.14 6.77 -1.70
C TYR A 419 -18.50 6.63 -2.42
N HIS A 420 -19.22 7.73 -2.54
CA HIS A 420 -20.42 7.81 -3.36
C HIS A 420 -20.02 7.98 -4.83
N THR A 421 -21.00 7.99 -5.73
CA THR A 421 -20.80 8.41 -7.11
C THR A 421 -21.62 9.66 -7.38
N MET A 422 -21.14 10.49 -8.32
CA MET A 422 -21.82 11.70 -8.79
C MET A 422 -21.92 11.62 -10.31
N THR A 423 -23.14 11.65 -10.84
CA THR A 423 -23.40 11.59 -12.28
C THR A 423 -24.09 12.87 -12.72
N ARG A 424 -23.52 13.57 -13.70
CA ARG A 424 -24.16 14.75 -14.30
C ARG A 424 -25.37 14.34 -15.12
N LEU A 425 -26.53 14.93 -14.83
CA LEU A 425 -27.75 14.79 -15.62
C LEU A 425 -27.93 15.98 -16.58
N SER A 426 -27.56 17.18 -16.13
CA SER A 426 -27.53 18.40 -16.93
C SER A 426 -26.51 19.39 -16.33
N ASP A 427 -26.33 20.55 -16.94
CA ASP A 427 -25.48 21.63 -16.42
C ASP A 427 -25.91 22.11 -15.01
N THR A 428 -27.14 21.82 -14.61
CA THR A 428 -27.75 22.24 -13.35
C THR A 428 -28.24 21.10 -12.49
N GLN A 429 -27.99 19.84 -12.86
CA GLN A 429 -28.44 18.67 -12.10
C GLN A 429 -27.38 17.58 -12.02
N VAL A 430 -27.13 17.10 -10.81
CA VAL A 430 -26.24 15.97 -10.53
C VAL A 430 -26.96 14.95 -9.64
N LEU A 431 -26.89 13.67 -10.01
CA LEU A 431 -27.39 12.56 -9.23
C LEU A 431 -26.26 11.99 -8.34
N VAL A 432 -26.55 11.75 -7.08
CA VAL A 432 -25.65 11.17 -6.09
C VAL A 432 -26.18 9.81 -5.65
N LEU A 433 -25.37 8.78 -5.81
CA LEU A 433 -25.74 7.40 -5.50
C LEU A 433 -24.76 6.75 -4.53
N GLY A 434 -25.31 5.92 -3.64
CA GLY A 434 -24.55 5.08 -2.72
C GLY A 434 -23.59 5.86 -1.81
N GLY A 435 -22.44 5.24 -1.54
CA GLY A 435 -21.47 5.70 -0.56
C GLY A 435 -21.81 5.26 0.85
N ARG A 436 -21.13 5.85 1.85
CA ARG A 436 -21.31 5.46 3.25
C ARG A 436 -21.11 6.60 4.25
N LEU A 437 -21.72 6.40 5.43
CA LEU A 437 -21.56 7.23 6.62
C LEU A 437 -20.60 6.60 7.64
N SER A 438 -20.47 5.29 7.67
CA SER A 438 -19.46 4.58 8.45
C SER A 438 -19.17 3.24 7.76
N PRO A 439 -18.11 2.50 8.15
CA PRO A 439 -17.88 1.16 7.57
C PRO A 439 -19.07 0.20 7.72
N VAL A 440 -20.01 0.44 8.65
CA VAL A 440 -21.25 -0.35 8.83
C VAL A 440 -22.53 0.39 8.44
N THR A 441 -22.43 1.64 7.99
CA THR A 441 -23.60 2.47 7.69
C THR A 441 -23.52 2.92 6.24
N PRO A 442 -24.11 2.15 5.30
CA PRO A 442 -24.22 2.57 3.91
C PRO A 442 -25.11 3.82 3.81
N ALA A 443 -24.87 4.66 2.79
CA ALA A 443 -25.70 5.80 2.48
C ALA A 443 -26.70 5.38 1.40
N LEU A 444 -27.87 4.91 1.83
CA LEU A 444 -28.89 4.32 0.96
C LEU A 444 -29.71 5.37 0.19
N GLY A 445 -29.89 6.56 0.76
CA GLY A 445 -30.67 7.61 0.12
C GLY A 445 -30.01 8.14 -1.15
N ILE A 446 -30.75 8.13 -2.25
CA ILE A 446 -30.40 8.78 -3.52
C ILE A 446 -30.64 10.29 -3.35
N LEU A 447 -29.63 11.09 -3.67
CA LEU A 447 -29.74 12.55 -3.61
C LEU A 447 -29.62 13.14 -5.02
N GLN A 448 -30.36 14.21 -5.27
CA GLN A 448 -30.23 15.02 -6.47
C GLN A 448 -29.82 16.44 -6.06
N LEU A 449 -28.71 16.90 -6.63
CA LEU A 449 -28.18 18.24 -6.46
C LEU A 449 -28.70 19.10 -7.60
N HIS A 450 -29.39 20.20 -7.26
CA HIS A 450 -29.87 21.21 -8.21
C HIS A 450 -29.08 22.49 -8.04
N PHE A 451 -28.64 23.08 -9.16
CA PHE A 451 -27.88 24.33 -9.19
C PHE A 451 -28.72 25.45 -9.77
N CYS A 452 -28.88 26.52 -9.00
CA CYS A 452 -29.51 27.76 -9.47
C CYS A 452 -28.40 28.75 -9.84
N LYS A 453 -28.37 29.19 -11.11
CA LYS A 453 -27.57 30.35 -11.53
C LYS A 453 -28.35 31.61 -11.14
N ASN A 454 -27.74 32.52 -10.38
CA ASN A 454 -28.35 33.82 -10.11
C ASN A 454 -28.41 34.68 -11.39
N GLU A 455 -29.36 35.62 -11.43
CA GLU A 455 -29.72 36.45 -12.59
C GLU A 455 -28.54 37.23 -13.22
N ASN A 456 -27.41 37.39 -12.51
CA ASN A 456 -26.21 38.06 -13.01
C ASN A 456 -25.21 37.17 -13.76
N ASN A 457 -25.53 35.89 -14.01
CA ASN A 457 -24.67 34.94 -14.75
C ASN A 457 -23.23 34.79 -14.20
N SER A 458 -22.94 35.29 -13.00
CA SER A 458 -21.64 35.19 -12.35
C SER A 458 -21.51 33.84 -11.62
N THR A 459 -20.37 33.17 -11.82
CA THR A 459 -20.04 31.87 -11.20
C THR A 459 -19.71 31.95 -9.72
N GLU A 460 -19.64 33.16 -9.15
CA GLU A 460 -19.22 33.39 -7.76
C GLU A 460 -20.31 33.07 -6.72
N ASN A 461 -21.58 32.98 -7.12
CA ASN A 461 -22.72 32.75 -6.20
C ASN A 461 -23.62 31.58 -6.66
N LEU A 462 -23.02 30.42 -6.95
CA LEU A 462 -23.77 29.18 -7.21
C LEU A 462 -24.30 28.60 -5.89
N SER A 463 -25.62 28.41 -5.81
CA SER A 463 -26.26 27.72 -4.69
C SER A 463 -26.60 26.28 -5.06
N VAL A 464 -26.55 25.38 -4.08
CA VAL A 464 -26.87 23.96 -4.25
C VAL A 464 -28.07 23.63 -3.39
N THR A 465 -29.14 23.11 -4.01
CA THR A 465 -30.28 22.52 -3.30
C THR A 465 -30.19 21.01 -3.40
N VAL A 466 -30.23 20.33 -2.25
CA VAL A 466 -30.20 18.87 -2.17
C VAL A 466 -31.63 18.37 -1.98
N THR A 467 -32.06 17.47 -2.85
CA THR A 467 -33.37 16.81 -2.80
C THR A 467 -33.19 15.30 -2.72
N LYS A 468 -34.09 14.60 -2.03
CA LYS A 468 -34.14 13.14 -2.05
C LYS A 468 -34.89 12.70 -3.31
N ALA A 469 -34.41 11.68 -4.01
CA ALA A 469 -35.04 11.17 -5.22
C ALA A 469 -35.29 9.66 -5.13
N GLY A 470 -36.55 9.22 -5.21
CA GLY A 470 -36.91 7.80 -5.32
C GLY A 470 -37.00 7.01 -3.99
N PRO A 471 -37.59 5.80 -4.03
CA PRO A 471 -37.69 4.89 -2.88
C PRO A 471 -36.33 4.25 -2.54
N GLU A 472 -36.09 3.99 -1.24
CA GLU A 472 -34.88 3.36 -0.73
C GLU A 472 -34.98 1.83 -0.82
N GLU A 473 -34.87 1.23 -2.02
CA GLU A 473 -34.76 -0.23 -2.14
C GLU A 473 -33.76 -0.72 -3.20
N ASP A 474 -33.02 -1.74 -2.76
CA ASP A 474 -32.17 -2.74 -3.42
C ASP A 474 -31.02 -2.32 -4.34
N SER A 475 -29.79 -2.51 -3.84
CA SER A 475 -28.61 -2.72 -4.69
C SER A 475 -27.85 -3.97 -4.22
N THR A 476 -27.90 -5.03 -5.03
CA THR A 476 -27.34 -6.37 -4.76
C THR A 476 -25.95 -6.59 -5.34
N LEU A 477 -25.20 -5.53 -5.67
CA LEU A 477 -23.84 -5.67 -6.18
C LEU A 477 -22.86 -5.96 -5.03
N SER A 478 -22.40 -7.22 -4.95
CA SER A 478 -21.30 -7.66 -4.07
C SER A 478 -19.92 -7.21 -4.59
N ARG A 479 -19.79 -5.92 -4.94
CA ARG A 479 -18.55 -5.30 -5.42
C ARG A 479 -18.50 -3.84 -5.03
N TRP A 480 -17.40 -3.41 -4.41
CA TRP A 480 -17.18 -2.00 -4.05
C TRP A 480 -15.84 -1.48 -4.58
N ARG A 481 -15.66 -0.15 -4.62
CA ARG A 481 -14.43 0.52 -5.11
C ARG A 481 -14.04 0.16 -6.55
N HIS A 482 -15.03 -0.26 -7.35
CA HIS A 482 -14.88 -0.44 -8.79
C HIS A 482 -15.13 0.88 -9.50
N SER A 483 -14.82 0.92 -10.80
CA SER A 483 -15.17 2.05 -11.67
C SER A 483 -16.26 1.63 -12.65
N THR A 484 -17.07 2.60 -13.07
CA THR A 484 -18.07 2.42 -14.12
C THR A 484 -18.02 3.60 -15.09
N ILE A 485 -18.08 3.35 -16.40
CA ILE A 485 -18.10 4.42 -17.41
C ILE A 485 -18.91 4.01 -18.64
N GLU A 486 -19.63 4.94 -19.26
CA GLU A 486 -20.29 4.70 -20.55
C GLU A 486 -19.22 4.56 -21.65
N VAL A 487 -19.31 3.51 -22.44
CA VAL A 487 -18.48 3.31 -23.63
C VAL A 487 -19.35 3.06 -24.85
N SER A 488 -18.84 3.41 -26.02
CA SER A 488 -19.39 2.96 -27.30
C SER A 488 -18.52 1.84 -27.85
N TYR A 489 -19.11 0.68 -28.09
CA TYR A 489 -18.45 -0.50 -28.65
C TYR A 489 -19.36 -1.07 -29.75
N GLU A 490 -18.81 -1.35 -30.94
CA GLU A 490 -19.58 -1.86 -32.09
C GLU A 490 -20.88 -1.06 -32.39
N ASN A 491 -20.81 0.28 -32.32
CA ASN A 491 -21.94 1.20 -32.50
C ASN A 491 -23.09 1.05 -31.49
N GLN A 492 -22.85 0.39 -30.36
CA GLN A 492 -23.79 0.26 -29.25
C GLN A 492 -23.21 0.85 -27.97
N LYS A 493 -24.08 1.35 -27.10
CA LYS A 493 -23.70 1.90 -25.80
C LYS A 493 -23.72 0.82 -24.73
N TYR A 494 -22.65 0.76 -23.95
CA TYR A 494 -22.50 -0.14 -22.82
C TYR A 494 -22.04 0.63 -21.59
N LEU A 495 -22.40 0.14 -20.41
CA LEU A 495 -21.73 0.54 -19.17
C LEU A 495 -20.58 -0.44 -18.92
N PHE A 496 -19.36 0.06 -19.02
CA PHE A 496 -18.15 -0.67 -18.69
C PHE A 496 -17.96 -0.71 -17.17
N VAL A 497 -17.66 -1.88 -16.63
CA VAL A 497 -17.40 -2.11 -15.21
C VAL A 497 -16.09 -2.86 -15.05
N TYR A 498 -15.18 -2.32 -14.24
CA TYR A 498 -13.88 -2.94 -13.98
C TYR A 498 -13.39 -2.75 -12.55
N GLY A 499 -12.63 -3.75 -12.09
CA GLY A 499 -11.92 -3.70 -10.82
C GLY A 499 -12.84 -3.73 -9.61
N GLY A 500 -12.37 -3.15 -8.51
CA GLY A 500 -13.07 -3.20 -7.22
C GLY A 500 -12.71 -4.44 -6.40
N LEU A 501 -13.27 -4.52 -5.20
CA LEU A 501 -13.10 -5.63 -4.28
C LEU A 501 -14.34 -6.51 -4.30
N GLY A 502 -14.14 -7.83 -4.36
CA GLY A 502 -15.20 -8.83 -4.16
C GLY A 502 -15.39 -9.18 -2.68
N ALA A 503 -16.36 -10.05 -2.38
CA ALA A 503 -16.66 -10.48 -1.00
C ALA A 503 -15.46 -11.09 -0.25
N SER A 504 -14.48 -11.63 -0.96
CA SER A 504 -13.20 -12.13 -0.41
C SER A 504 -12.17 -11.03 -0.14
N GLU A 505 -12.53 -9.76 -0.25
CA GLU A 505 -11.64 -8.59 -0.19
C GLU A 505 -10.52 -8.63 -1.25
N GLU A 506 -10.72 -9.36 -2.35
CA GLU A 506 -9.74 -9.49 -3.43
C GLU A 506 -10.03 -8.50 -4.57
N PRO A 507 -8.98 -7.83 -5.13
CA PRO A 507 -9.14 -7.02 -6.33
C PRO A 507 -9.57 -7.88 -7.51
N LEU A 508 -10.66 -7.49 -8.14
CA LEU A 508 -11.27 -8.22 -9.25
C LEU A 508 -10.61 -7.86 -10.58
N SER A 509 -10.39 -8.85 -11.42
CA SER A 509 -9.83 -8.70 -12.77
C SER A 509 -10.89 -8.73 -13.89
N SER A 510 -12.15 -8.97 -13.52
CA SER A 510 -13.25 -9.12 -14.47
C SER A 510 -13.50 -7.81 -15.23
N VAL A 511 -13.49 -7.90 -16.55
CA VAL A 511 -13.87 -6.82 -17.46
C VAL A 511 -15.29 -7.10 -17.96
N LEU A 512 -16.24 -6.24 -17.59
CA LEU A 512 -17.66 -6.49 -17.84
C LEU A 512 -18.31 -5.31 -18.59
N PHE A 513 -19.16 -5.64 -19.56
CA PHE A 513 -20.16 -4.74 -20.09
C PHE A 513 -21.52 -5.04 -19.50
N LEU A 514 -22.25 -3.98 -19.17
CA LEU A 514 -23.65 -4.03 -18.82
C LEU A 514 -24.46 -3.35 -19.93
N LYS A 515 -25.32 -4.13 -20.58
CA LYS A 515 -26.17 -3.69 -21.68
C LYS A 515 -27.63 -3.61 -21.21
N PRO A 516 -28.33 -2.48 -21.44
CA PRO A 516 -29.77 -2.42 -21.21
C PRO A 516 -30.50 -3.28 -22.25
N ILE A 517 -31.45 -4.09 -21.80
CA ILE A 517 -32.34 -4.90 -22.64
C ILE A 517 -33.80 -4.54 -22.34
N SER A 518 -34.74 -5.04 -23.16
CA SER A 518 -36.18 -4.75 -23.02
C SER A 518 -36.74 -5.06 -21.62
N CYS A 519 -36.14 -6.00 -20.89
CA CYS A 519 -36.43 -6.28 -19.49
C CYS A 519 -35.14 -6.45 -18.66
N GLY A 520 -34.56 -5.33 -18.20
CA GLY A 520 -33.43 -5.32 -17.27
C GLY A 520 -32.07 -5.15 -17.96
N PHE A 521 -31.08 -5.93 -17.54
CA PHE A 521 -29.71 -5.79 -18.02
C PHE A 521 -29.05 -7.14 -18.33
N LEU A 522 -28.18 -7.15 -19.33
CA LEU A 522 -27.34 -8.29 -19.70
C LEU A 522 -25.88 -7.98 -19.38
N TRP A 523 -25.21 -8.90 -18.69
CA TRP A 523 -23.77 -8.84 -18.43
C TRP A 523 -23.01 -9.59 -19.52
N GLU A 524 -22.03 -8.95 -20.13
CA GLU A 524 -21.15 -9.53 -21.14
C GLU A 524 -19.69 -9.39 -20.67
N SER A 525 -18.92 -10.48 -20.73
CA SER A 525 -17.49 -10.43 -20.41
C SER A 525 -16.68 -10.13 -21.67
N ILE A 526 -15.66 -9.28 -21.52
CA ILE A 526 -14.78 -8.91 -22.62
C ILE A 526 -13.39 -9.48 -22.35
N VAL A 527 -12.77 -10.01 -23.40
CA VAL A 527 -11.38 -10.44 -23.35
C VAL A 527 -10.49 -9.26 -23.76
N ILE A 528 -9.62 -8.83 -22.85
CA ILE A 528 -8.59 -7.83 -23.11
C ILE A 528 -7.22 -8.51 -23.11
N GLN A 529 -6.37 -8.15 -24.07
CA GLN A 529 -5.03 -8.73 -24.22
C GLN A 529 -3.95 -7.64 -24.35
N PRO A 530 -2.84 -7.71 -23.60
CA PRO A 530 -2.59 -8.61 -22.46
C PRO A 530 -3.62 -8.41 -21.31
N PRO A 531 -3.69 -9.33 -20.34
CA PRO A 531 -4.54 -9.16 -19.17
C PRO A 531 -4.20 -7.88 -18.40
N ILE A 532 -5.22 -7.16 -17.96
CA ILE A 532 -5.05 -5.92 -17.20
C ILE A 532 -4.77 -6.25 -15.73
N THR A 533 -3.91 -5.44 -15.10
CA THR A 533 -3.63 -5.50 -13.68
C THR A 533 -4.91 -5.32 -12.84
N PRO A 534 -5.31 -6.29 -12.01
CA PRO A 534 -6.49 -6.15 -11.16
C PRO A 534 -6.29 -5.01 -10.15
N ARG A 535 -7.31 -4.17 -9.94
CA ARG A 535 -7.18 -2.98 -9.09
C ARG A 535 -8.52 -2.48 -8.57
N TYR A 536 -8.48 -1.72 -7.50
CA TYR A 536 -9.66 -1.04 -6.93
C TYR A 536 -9.29 0.38 -6.50
N SER A 537 -10.29 1.23 -6.30
CA SER A 537 -10.13 2.66 -5.99
C SER A 537 -9.35 3.44 -7.06
N HIS A 538 -9.51 2.99 -8.30
CA HIS A 538 -9.11 3.68 -9.52
C HIS A 538 -10.31 4.42 -10.11
N THR A 539 -10.04 5.30 -11.05
CA THR A 539 -11.07 6.01 -11.84
C THR A 539 -11.01 5.59 -13.30
N ALA A 540 -12.13 5.65 -14.04
CA ALA A 540 -12.18 5.29 -15.45
C ALA A 540 -12.72 6.43 -16.34
N HIS A 541 -12.14 6.59 -17.54
CA HIS A 541 -12.50 7.62 -18.52
C HIS A 541 -12.43 7.09 -19.95
N VAL A 542 -13.12 7.74 -20.89
CA VAL A 542 -13.05 7.43 -22.32
C VAL A 542 -12.57 8.64 -23.10
N LEU A 543 -11.49 8.47 -23.85
CA LEU A 543 -10.92 9.50 -24.74
C LEU A 543 -10.64 8.89 -26.10
N ASN A 544 -11.23 9.44 -27.17
CA ASN A 544 -10.98 9.02 -28.56
C ASN A 544 -11.12 7.50 -28.80
N GLY A 545 -12.13 6.85 -28.20
CA GLY A 545 -12.35 5.40 -28.32
C GLY A 545 -11.41 4.53 -27.48
N LYS A 546 -10.54 5.13 -26.66
CA LYS A 546 -9.68 4.46 -25.70
C LYS A 546 -10.23 4.64 -24.30
N LEU A 547 -10.28 3.56 -23.55
CA LEU A 547 -10.63 3.53 -22.14
C LEU A 547 -9.37 3.70 -21.30
N LEU A 548 -9.44 4.55 -20.28
CA LEU A 548 -8.34 4.89 -19.38
C LEU A 548 -8.71 4.45 -17.97
N LEU A 549 -7.85 3.67 -17.31
CA LEU A 549 -7.98 3.29 -15.90
C LEU A 549 -6.83 3.93 -15.13
N VAL A 550 -7.14 4.82 -14.19
CA VAL A 550 -6.16 5.73 -13.58
C VAL A 550 -6.02 5.42 -12.10
N GLY A 551 -4.81 5.09 -11.69
CA GLY A 551 -4.46 4.80 -10.31
C GLY A 551 -5.04 3.49 -9.79
N GLY A 552 -5.33 3.49 -8.49
CA GLY A 552 -5.86 2.37 -7.72
C GLY A 552 -4.80 1.59 -6.95
N VAL A 553 -5.24 0.54 -6.27
CA VAL A 553 -4.37 -0.35 -5.48
C VAL A 553 -4.40 -1.76 -6.07
N TRP A 554 -3.22 -2.35 -6.26
CA TRP A 554 -3.01 -3.76 -6.60
C TRP A 554 -2.18 -4.45 -5.51
N ILE A 555 -2.59 -5.65 -5.11
CA ILE A 555 -2.03 -6.37 -3.95
C ILE A 555 -0.75 -7.15 -4.24
N HIS A 556 -0.45 -7.43 -5.52
CA HIS A 556 0.71 -8.22 -5.93
C HIS A 556 1.76 -7.46 -6.71
N SER A 557 1.49 -6.20 -7.05
CA SER A 557 2.39 -5.44 -7.90
C SER A 557 3.75 -5.21 -7.23
N SER A 558 4.81 -5.13 -8.03
CA SER A 558 6.06 -4.47 -7.66
C SER A 558 5.95 -2.94 -7.66
N SER A 559 4.89 -2.37 -8.25
CA SER A 559 4.68 -0.92 -8.39
C SER A 559 3.21 -0.48 -8.21
N ILE A 560 2.98 0.77 -7.81
CA ILE A 560 1.60 1.31 -7.74
C ILE A 560 1.09 1.47 -9.18
N PRO A 561 -0.16 1.08 -9.48
CA PRO A 561 -0.71 1.22 -10.82
C PRO A 561 -0.74 2.68 -11.31
N GLY A 562 -0.21 2.92 -12.52
CA GLY A 562 -0.26 4.21 -13.21
C GLY A 562 -1.55 4.37 -14.01
N VAL A 563 -1.45 4.41 -15.33
CA VAL A 563 -2.61 4.48 -16.24
C VAL A 563 -2.65 3.27 -17.16
N THR A 564 -3.71 2.48 -17.12
CA THR A 564 -3.97 1.46 -18.16
C THR A 564 -4.78 2.10 -19.27
N VAL A 565 -4.32 1.96 -20.50
CA VAL A 565 -5.04 2.35 -21.71
C VAL A 565 -5.54 1.09 -22.41
N ILE A 566 -6.83 1.02 -22.69
CA ILE A 566 -7.47 -0.10 -23.37
C ILE A 566 -8.08 0.44 -24.66
N ASP A 567 -7.63 -0.07 -25.79
CA ASP A 567 -8.21 0.24 -27.08
C ASP A 567 -9.39 -0.69 -27.33
N LEU A 568 -10.61 -0.15 -27.20
CA LEU A 568 -11.84 -0.95 -27.31
C LEU A 568 -12.06 -1.51 -28.72
N THR A 569 -11.42 -0.95 -29.75
CA THR A 569 -11.57 -1.46 -31.13
C THR A 569 -10.74 -2.72 -31.33
N THR A 570 -9.54 -2.76 -30.75
CA THR A 570 -8.58 -3.87 -30.93
C THR A 570 -8.59 -4.86 -29.77
N GLY A 571 -9.15 -4.49 -28.62
CA GLY A 571 -9.05 -5.26 -27.38
C GLY A 571 -7.66 -5.23 -26.74
N LEU A 572 -6.77 -4.36 -27.23
CA LEU A 572 -5.39 -4.26 -26.74
C LEU A 572 -5.29 -3.37 -25.51
N SER A 573 -4.55 -3.81 -24.50
CA SER A 573 -4.20 -2.97 -23.34
C SER A 573 -2.71 -2.63 -23.26
N SER A 574 -2.42 -1.44 -22.75
CA SER A 574 -1.05 -0.97 -22.49
C SER A 574 -1.02 -0.24 -21.15
N GLU A 575 0.02 -0.47 -20.35
CA GLU A 575 0.24 0.25 -19.09
C GLU A 575 1.14 1.46 -19.35
N TYR A 576 0.88 2.57 -18.67
CA TYR A 576 1.64 3.82 -18.75
C TYR A 576 2.00 4.28 -17.34
N GLN A 577 3.20 4.82 -17.19
CA GLN A 577 3.64 5.43 -15.94
C GLN A 577 3.23 6.91 -15.91
N ILE A 578 2.99 7.43 -14.71
CA ILE A 578 2.79 8.87 -14.50
C ILE A 578 4.13 9.47 -14.12
N ASP A 579 4.59 10.44 -14.91
CA ASP A 579 5.82 11.18 -14.63
C ASP A 579 5.51 12.31 -13.64
N THR A 580 5.98 12.13 -12.40
CA THR A 580 5.73 13.06 -11.29
C THR A 580 6.88 14.04 -11.04
N VAL A 581 7.81 14.22 -11.98
CA VAL A 581 8.97 15.14 -11.80
C VAL A 581 8.53 16.55 -11.43
N CYS A 582 7.43 17.04 -12.00
CA CYS A 582 6.89 18.38 -11.76
C CYS A 582 5.78 18.42 -10.69
N VAL A 583 5.60 17.36 -9.91
CA VAL A 583 4.57 17.25 -8.87
C VAL A 583 5.23 17.10 -7.49
N PRO A 584 4.87 17.93 -6.49
CA PRO A 584 5.29 17.73 -5.12
C PRO A 584 4.90 16.34 -4.63
N TRP A 585 5.92 15.57 -4.27
CA TRP A 585 5.81 14.15 -3.98
C TRP A 585 5.63 13.94 -2.45
N PRO A 586 4.85 12.95 -1.96
CA PRO A 586 4.18 11.85 -2.69
C PRO A 586 2.87 12.21 -3.39
N LEU A 587 2.59 11.54 -4.51
CA LEU A 587 1.26 11.53 -5.14
C LEU A 587 0.57 10.19 -4.89
N MET A 588 -0.50 10.18 -4.10
CA MET A 588 -1.30 8.99 -3.82
C MET A 588 -2.46 8.85 -4.80
N LEU A 589 -2.39 7.84 -5.68
CA LEU A 589 -3.37 7.61 -6.74
C LEU A 589 -4.50 6.66 -6.32
N HIS A 590 -4.85 6.66 -5.04
CA HIS A 590 -5.97 5.90 -4.49
C HIS A 590 -6.88 6.81 -3.65
N ASN A 591 -8.16 6.46 -3.57
CA ASN A 591 -9.20 7.29 -2.96
C ASN A 591 -9.28 8.73 -3.53
N HIS A 592 -8.69 8.95 -4.72
CA HIS A 592 -8.74 10.19 -5.48
C HIS A 592 -9.98 10.19 -6.38
N THR A 593 -10.33 11.35 -6.92
CA THR A 593 -11.17 11.43 -8.13
C THR A 593 -10.35 11.96 -9.27
N SER A 594 -10.73 11.65 -10.51
CA SER A 594 -10.20 12.33 -11.67
C SER A 594 -11.32 12.75 -12.62
N VAL A 595 -11.09 13.84 -13.34
CA VAL A 595 -12.04 14.46 -14.27
C VAL A 595 -11.36 14.63 -15.62
N LEU A 596 -11.94 14.04 -16.67
CA LEU A 596 -11.47 14.23 -18.04
C LEU A 596 -11.90 15.61 -18.55
N LEU A 597 -10.95 16.32 -19.13
CA LEU A 597 -11.12 17.55 -19.89
C LEU A 597 -10.89 17.21 -21.38
N PRO A 598 -11.95 16.88 -22.14
CA PRO A 598 -11.79 16.28 -23.47
C PRO A 598 -11.21 17.23 -24.51
N GLU A 599 -11.51 18.53 -24.40
CA GLU A 599 -11.08 19.56 -25.36
C GLU A 599 -9.57 19.79 -25.28
N GLU A 600 -9.01 19.72 -24.07
CA GLU A 600 -7.59 19.86 -23.77
C GLU A 600 -6.82 18.54 -23.85
N GLN A 601 -7.54 17.41 -23.91
CA GLN A 601 -6.97 16.06 -23.75
C GLN A 601 -6.15 15.94 -22.46
N GLN A 602 -6.71 16.46 -21.37
CA GLN A 602 -6.08 16.43 -20.06
C GLN A 602 -6.96 15.70 -19.06
N LEU A 603 -6.32 15.12 -18.05
CA LEU A 603 -7.02 14.56 -16.90
C LEU A 603 -6.63 15.34 -15.65
N LEU A 604 -7.62 15.87 -14.94
CA LEU A 604 -7.41 16.48 -13.62
C LEU A 604 -7.53 15.42 -12.54
N LEU A 605 -6.48 15.22 -11.75
CA LEU A 605 -6.46 14.42 -10.54
C LEU A 605 -6.75 15.31 -9.33
N LEU A 606 -7.81 14.97 -8.61
CA LEU A 606 -8.36 15.75 -7.50
C LEU A 606 -8.30 14.92 -6.20
N GLY A 607 -7.63 15.51 -5.20
CA GLY A 607 -7.39 14.89 -3.89
C GLY A 607 -6.77 13.49 -3.99
N GLY A 608 -7.06 12.65 -3.01
CA GLY A 608 -6.45 11.33 -2.84
C GLY A 608 -5.59 11.26 -1.58
N GLY A 609 -5.30 10.03 -1.15
CA GLY A 609 -4.54 9.75 0.06
C GLY A 609 -5.26 8.83 1.04
N GLY A 610 -4.81 8.85 2.30
CA GLY A 610 -5.31 7.96 3.34
C GLY A 610 -4.53 8.04 4.65
N ASN A 611 -4.82 7.11 5.56
CA ASN A 611 -4.29 7.13 6.94
C ASN A 611 -2.90 6.48 7.10
N CYS A 612 -2.33 5.92 6.03
CA CYS A 612 -0.96 5.41 5.95
C CYS A 612 -0.56 4.55 7.16
N PHE A 613 -1.37 3.54 7.49
CA PHE A 613 -1.13 2.66 8.65
C PHE A 613 -0.88 3.39 9.98
N SER A 614 -1.58 4.53 10.20
CA SER A 614 -1.41 5.43 11.34
C SER A 614 -0.03 6.09 11.47
N PHE A 615 0.82 6.05 10.44
CA PHE A 615 2.00 6.92 10.35
C PHE A 615 1.61 8.40 10.33
N GLY A 616 0.42 8.68 9.79
CA GLY A 616 -0.20 9.98 9.69
C GLY A 616 -1.25 9.96 8.57
N THR A 617 -2.24 10.85 8.62
CA THR A 617 -3.12 11.03 7.46
C THR A 617 -2.38 11.89 6.42
N TYR A 618 -2.31 11.39 5.19
CA TYR A 618 -1.79 12.11 4.04
C TYR A 618 -2.92 12.48 3.10
N PHE A 619 -2.88 13.70 2.58
CA PHE A 619 -3.75 14.16 1.49
C PHE A 619 -2.87 14.69 0.38
N ASN A 620 -3.19 14.36 -0.86
CA ASN A 620 -2.54 14.99 -2.01
C ASN A 620 -2.72 16.52 -1.89
N PRO A 621 -1.61 17.28 -1.81
CA PRO A 621 -1.68 18.70 -1.47
C PRO A 621 -2.17 19.57 -2.63
N HIS A 622 -2.06 19.07 -3.85
CA HIS A 622 -2.31 19.81 -5.08
C HIS A 622 -3.21 19.03 -6.02
N THR A 623 -3.98 19.78 -6.81
CA THR A 623 -4.59 19.27 -8.03
C THR A 623 -3.51 19.10 -9.09
N VAL A 624 -3.54 17.96 -9.77
CA VAL A 624 -2.52 17.58 -10.77
C VAL A 624 -3.19 17.36 -12.12
N THR A 625 -2.65 17.91 -13.19
CA THR A 625 -3.03 17.56 -14.57
C THR A 625 -2.16 16.42 -15.07
N LEU A 626 -2.74 15.48 -15.82
CA LEU A 626 -2.02 14.55 -16.67
C LEU A 626 -2.26 14.93 -18.13
N ASP A 627 -1.18 15.08 -18.90
CA ASP A 627 -1.25 15.33 -20.34
C ASP A 627 -1.47 14.01 -21.10
N LEU A 628 -2.57 13.91 -21.84
CA LEU A 628 -2.95 12.73 -22.64
C LEU A 628 -2.76 12.95 -24.15
N SER A 629 -2.10 14.04 -24.57
CA SER A 629 -1.88 14.40 -25.98
C SER A 629 -1.21 13.30 -26.79
N SER A 630 -0.36 12.47 -26.16
CA SER A 630 0.27 11.32 -26.81
C SER A 630 -0.72 10.26 -27.32
N LEU A 631 -1.97 10.26 -26.81
CA LEU A 631 -3.03 9.34 -27.25
C LEU A 631 -3.80 9.86 -28.47
N SER A 632 -3.71 11.15 -28.80
CA SER A 632 -4.42 11.75 -29.94
C SER A 632 -3.60 11.82 -31.22
N ALA A 633 -2.32 11.46 -31.16
CA ALA A 633 -1.49 11.24 -32.32
C ALA A 633 -2.12 10.12 -33.17
N ARG A 634 -3.04 10.49 -34.06
CA ARG A 634 -3.36 9.70 -35.24
C ARG A 634 -2.01 9.41 -35.86
N ARG A 635 -1.58 8.14 -35.83
CA ARG A 635 -0.65 7.64 -36.84
C ARG A 635 -1.34 7.86 -38.17
N LEU A 636 -1.20 9.06 -38.73
CA LEU A 636 -1.51 9.39 -40.12
C LEU A 636 -0.45 8.72 -41.00
N PHE A 637 -0.31 7.40 -40.88
CA PHE A 637 0.04 6.60 -42.03
C PHE A 637 -1.30 6.25 -42.67
N SER A 638 -1.87 7.21 -43.40
CA SER A 638 -2.94 6.85 -44.32
C SER A 638 -2.38 5.80 -45.27
N TYR A 639 -3.17 4.77 -45.55
CA TYR A 639 -2.87 3.72 -46.52
C TYR A 639 -2.48 4.26 -47.91
N SER A 640 -2.72 5.55 -48.18
CA SER A 640 -2.28 6.27 -49.38
C SER A 640 -0.78 6.61 -49.41
N THR A 641 -0.11 6.76 -48.26
CA THR A 641 1.34 7.06 -48.21
C THR A 641 2.19 5.82 -48.48
N LEU A 642 1.72 4.62 -48.08
CA LEU A 642 2.39 3.35 -48.38
C LEU A 642 2.27 2.95 -49.87
N LYS A 643 1.20 3.34 -50.56
CA LYS A 643 1.07 3.13 -52.03
C LYS A 643 1.95 4.05 -52.87
N LEU A 644 2.39 5.19 -52.33
CA LEU A 644 3.34 6.06 -53.02
C LEU A 644 4.79 5.56 -52.92
N LEU A 645 5.10 4.72 -51.94
CA LEU A 645 6.43 4.13 -51.74
C LEU A 645 6.69 2.87 -52.58
N GLU A 646 5.66 2.17 -53.06
CA GLU A 646 5.82 1.03 -53.97
C GLU A 646 6.10 1.42 -55.44
N SER A 647 5.97 2.71 -55.80
CA SER A 647 6.03 3.12 -57.22
C SER A 647 7.26 3.90 -57.66
N ARG A 648 8.19 4.26 -56.75
CA ARG A 648 9.41 5.01 -57.13
C ARG A 648 10.65 4.56 -56.36
N ASN A 649 11.47 3.74 -57.01
CA ASN A 649 12.87 3.51 -56.66
C ASN A 649 13.68 4.80 -56.86
N SER A 650 13.70 5.67 -55.85
CA SER A 650 14.60 6.81 -55.83
C SER A 650 15.26 6.94 -54.46
N ILE A 651 16.59 7.05 -54.48
CA ILE A 651 17.48 7.29 -53.33
C ILE A 651 17.01 8.51 -52.50
N SER A 652 16.28 9.45 -53.10
CA SER A 652 15.69 10.60 -52.41
C SER A 652 14.65 10.22 -51.34
N CYS A 653 13.90 9.11 -51.51
CA CYS A 653 12.90 8.67 -50.53
C CYS A 653 13.53 8.06 -49.27
N ILE A 654 14.69 7.40 -49.42
CA ILE A 654 15.45 6.84 -48.29
C ILE A 654 16.07 7.97 -47.46
N ILE A 655 16.56 9.02 -48.11
CA ILE A 655 17.14 10.19 -47.43
C ILE A 655 16.06 10.93 -46.60
N ILE A 656 14.85 11.11 -47.13
CA ILE A 656 13.74 11.73 -46.39
C ILE A 656 13.32 10.87 -45.19
N LEU A 657 13.24 9.54 -45.36
CA LEU A 657 12.93 8.62 -44.27
C LEU A 657 13.99 8.67 -43.16
N CYS A 658 15.28 8.70 -43.51
CA CYS A 658 16.38 8.82 -42.56
C CYS A 658 16.39 10.17 -41.84
N ILE A 659 16.07 11.28 -42.53
CA ILE A 659 15.97 12.62 -41.91
C ILE A 659 14.78 12.70 -40.95
N SER A 660 13.63 12.10 -41.31
CA SER A 660 12.45 12.03 -40.42
C SER A 660 12.68 11.15 -39.19
N ILE A 661 13.38 10.02 -39.34
CA ILE A 661 13.80 9.17 -38.22
C ILE A 661 14.81 9.92 -37.33
N TRP A 662 15.76 10.66 -37.92
CA TRP A 662 16.74 11.45 -37.19
C TRP A 662 16.10 12.57 -36.35
N HIS A 663 15.13 13.31 -36.91
CA HIS A 663 14.39 14.34 -36.17
C HIS A 663 13.47 13.77 -35.08
N SER A 664 12.96 12.55 -35.25
CA SER A 664 12.17 11.87 -34.22
C SER A 664 13.02 11.37 -33.04
N ILE A 665 14.34 11.21 -33.22
CA ILE A 665 15.27 10.74 -32.18
C ILE A 665 15.96 11.93 -31.48
N ASN A 666 16.09 13.09 -32.12
CA ASN A 666 16.73 14.29 -31.55
C ASN A 666 15.87 15.55 -31.76
N PRO A 667 14.89 15.85 -30.88
CA PRO A 667 13.94 16.94 -31.08
C PRO A 667 14.48 18.35 -30.71
N GLY A 668 15.80 18.58 -30.78
CA GLY A 668 16.43 19.77 -30.19
C GLY A 668 17.47 20.52 -31.03
N THR A 669 17.66 20.22 -32.32
CA THR A 669 18.66 20.92 -33.15
C THR A 669 17.99 21.70 -34.27
N GLU A 670 17.79 23.00 -34.08
CA GLU A 670 17.58 23.94 -35.18
C GLU A 670 18.88 24.69 -35.52
N GLN A 671 18.99 25.05 -36.80
CA GLN A 671 19.98 25.89 -37.49
C GLN A 671 21.15 25.17 -38.19
N GLY A 672 21.05 25.12 -39.52
CA GLY A 672 22.15 24.76 -40.43
C GLY A 672 21.74 24.91 -41.89
N SER A 673 21.93 26.12 -42.43
CA SER A 673 21.90 26.55 -43.83
C SER A 673 21.92 25.46 -44.93
N LEU A 674 20.91 25.50 -45.81
CA LEU A 674 20.92 24.89 -47.15
C LEU A 674 22.12 25.42 -47.96
N ILE A 675 23.11 24.56 -48.23
CA ILE A 675 24.11 24.78 -49.28
C ILE A 675 23.85 23.72 -50.36
N ALA A 676 23.43 24.21 -51.53
CA ALA A 676 23.30 23.42 -52.75
C ALA A 676 24.68 22.96 -53.21
N TYR A 677 24.83 21.65 -53.43
CA TYR A 677 25.94 21.11 -54.23
C TYR A 677 25.35 20.36 -55.42
N ASP A 678 25.69 20.88 -56.61
CA ASP A 678 25.45 20.28 -57.91
C ASP A 678 26.06 18.87 -57.98
N PHE A 679 25.25 17.89 -58.42
CA PHE A 679 25.74 16.58 -58.84
C PHE A 679 25.83 16.57 -60.37
N MET A 680 27.06 16.52 -60.91
CA MET A 680 27.32 15.98 -62.25
C MET A 680 27.51 14.46 -62.18
N PRO A 681 27.15 13.70 -63.24
CA PRO A 681 26.97 12.27 -63.14
C PRO A 681 28.23 11.49 -63.54
N HIS A 682 28.56 10.43 -62.79
CA HIS A 682 29.11 9.17 -63.32
C HIS A 682 28.79 8.01 -62.37
#